data_AF-A0A7M2X0B4-F1
#
_entry.id   AF-A0A7M2X0B4-F1
#
_cell.length_a   1.000
_cell.length_b   1.000
_cell.length_c   1.000
_cell.angle_alpha   90.00
_cell.angle_beta   90.00
_cell.angle_gamma   90.00
#
_symmetry.space_group_name_H-M   'P 1'
#
loop_
_entity.id
_entity.type
_entity.pdbx_description
1 polymer ?
#
loop_
_entity_poly.entity_id
_entity_poly.type
_entity_poly.pdbx_seq_one_letter_code
_entity_poly.pdbx_strand_id
1 'polypeptide(L)'
;MHMFNRNASHAAKSFRQRSSRRPVASAVRAIIEQVECRQLFAALVINGTGNADTIVLNSSSFTLNGVTTSIAATTTSIQINGNAGADTITVAGVGSARTSVTVNGNAGTDSITIGTGNLDGVQKDVLVSGGALSDNDLLTVNDSARPVTGSDDPNSRVRVSSIEINNRAINFANVARVVVQQSGNPNFTNVNEVEAGVSVTLNGNGGNDFYEVGDNDLNPTGGVLDNIRGRLTLNAGANSGGIGDSFSFNNFLASSPSSFVMSNTQVTSPSSSAFRIDYSGFEGTSINLSAEAERFDASTRTTAADWLLGGGADVIFGTAAADTLTNDGTDPVEFHGGGGNDTLIGGDSADILFGDEGSDLLDGGFGDDRYGFANALASQVDTISDIDGINELDFSSMSQAVTVDLGSTVLATHTNRTVIAAPGTLMSNAFGGSGNDTIFGNGDANRLVGNGGSDNVSGLGGDDEIIGTSVQSSVGDLLFGGDGDDTLTTAGSLSKLFGGPGTDGLLGPGSGLFPNADPEIFVESDGGTVDDGSTVPEVANFTDFGTIAPGGSVSKTFTVFNDGDAPLITASLRVTDAAGSVTNRFSVTEGLSGVIQPGQWDSFTITFSTTVVGVADRFVHFSDNDSTEAPFDFAIRGTVQNGSPEVEVRGNNIVIADGDATASTTDFTDFGSVNTGVPLTRTFTVKNTGTAALSTSGLTVPAGFSIDSTDTLLASIPAGGSDTFKVKLNATAAGTFAGNLSFANNDSNENPYNFSIKGIVNAVAGGAPEVEVRGNNIVILDGDTTASTTDFTDFGSVNVGLPVTRTFTVKNTGTKALTTSGVTVPAGFVIDATDTLLASIPAGGQDTFKVKFSATSGGTFTGNISFANNDSNENPYNFAIKGIAKGPEIEVRGNNVVINDGDTLPSTTDFTDFGSAAKNISITRSFTVRNTGTVALTLSSLKFATIAGTASTAPFSLSGSFPTSVAAGGSATFSIKFLSLTAGTFDRMLSFTTNDASEGTFNFILRGKAV
;
A
#
# COMPACT_ATOMS: atom_id res chain seq x y z
N MET A 1 91.40 -12.86 7.72
CA MET A 1 92.59 -13.71 7.78
C MET A 1 92.40 -14.84 6.76
N HIS A 2 93.03 -14.74 5.56
CA HIS A 2 92.99 -15.73 4.45
C HIS A 2 91.59 -16.10 3.85
N MET A 3 91.41 -16.47 2.57
CA MET A 3 92.19 -16.25 1.34
C MET A 3 91.27 -16.33 0.08
N PHE A 4 91.79 -15.81 -1.03
CA PHE A 4 91.23 -15.69 -2.40
C PHE A 4 90.83 -16.98 -3.17
N ASN A 5 90.09 -16.80 -4.28
CA ASN A 5 90.18 -17.50 -5.60
C ASN A 5 89.70 -18.98 -5.71
N ARG A 6 89.34 -19.54 -6.90
CA ARG A 6 88.88 -19.03 -8.22
C ARG A 6 88.35 -20.20 -9.08
N ASN A 7 87.49 -19.91 -10.05
CA ASN A 7 87.29 -20.53 -11.38
C ASN A 7 87.56 -22.04 -11.63
N ALA A 8 86.49 -22.73 -12.07
CA ALA A 8 86.32 -23.48 -13.33
C ALA A 8 87.53 -24.09 -14.08
N SER A 9 87.40 -25.35 -14.55
CA SER A 9 87.20 -25.67 -16.00
C SER A 9 87.41 -27.16 -16.35
N HIS A 10 86.56 -27.70 -17.25
CA HIS A 10 86.85 -28.78 -18.24
C HIS A 10 87.32 -30.16 -17.68
N ALA A 11 87.28 -31.32 -18.36
CA ALA A 11 86.93 -31.77 -19.73
C ALA A 11 86.61 -33.31 -19.65
N ALA A 12 86.13 -34.08 -20.64
CA ALA A 12 85.57 -33.89 -21.99
C ALA A 12 85.02 -35.27 -22.48
N LYS A 13 84.59 -35.36 -23.75
CA LYS A 13 84.16 -36.56 -24.54
C LYS A 13 82.71 -37.03 -24.27
N SER A 14 81.88 -37.45 -25.24
CA SER A 14 81.80 -37.39 -26.71
C SER A 14 80.93 -38.59 -27.10
N PHE A 15 79.73 -38.40 -27.68
CA PHE A 15 79.25 -39.12 -28.86
C PHE A 15 77.90 -38.54 -29.37
N ARG A 16 77.73 -38.47 -30.70
CA ARG A 16 76.45 -38.26 -31.41
C ARG A 16 75.74 -39.64 -31.53
N GLN A 17 74.45 -39.84 -31.86
CA GLN A 17 73.34 -38.99 -32.31
C GLN A 17 72.00 -39.75 -32.11
N ARG A 18 70.88 -39.02 -31.98
CA ARG A 18 69.50 -39.34 -32.45
C ARG A 18 68.77 -40.65 -32.05
N SER A 19 67.61 -40.45 -31.38
CA SER A 19 66.27 -41.10 -31.57
C SER A 19 66.15 -42.64 -31.66
N SER A 20 65.19 -43.32 -31.01
CA SER A 20 63.77 -42.94 -30.92
C SER A 20 62.92 -43.72 -29.89
N ARG A 21 61.89 -43.05 -29.35
CA ARG A 21 60.58 -43.54 -28.84
C ARG A 21 60.49 -44.44 -27.56
N ARG A 22 59.45 -44.11 -26.78
CA ARG A 22 58.89 -44.69 -25.52
C ARG A 22 58.36 -46.15 -25.70
N PRO A 23 57.94 -46.93 -24.66
CA PRO A 23 57.41 -46.51 -23.34
C PRO A 23 57.71 -47.37 -22.06
N VAL A 24 57.34 -46.79 -20.90
CA VAL A 24 56.83 -47.38 -19.62
C VAL A 24 57.38 -48.74 -19.11
N ALA A 25 58.00 -48.74 -17.90
CA ALA A 25 57.60 -49.56 -16.72
C ALA A 25 58.72 -49.72 -15.64
N SER A 26 58.29 -49.72 -14.37
CA SER A 26 58.86 -50.43 -13.20
C SER A 26 60.34 -50.27 -12.78
N ALA A 27 60.53 -49.68 -11.60
CA ALA A 27 61.49 -50.17 -10.60
C ALA A 27 60.83 -50.07 -9.21
N VAL A 28 60.61 -51.22 -8.53
CA VAL A 28 59.77 -51.33 -7.32
C VAL A 28 60.37 -52.34 -6.34
N ARG A 29 60.43 -51.96 -5.04
CA ARG A 29 60.63 -52.80 -3.82
C ARG A 29 62.00 -53.50 -3.64
N ALA A 30 62.47 -53.77 -2.41
CA ALA A 30 62.04 -53.30 -1.07
C ALA A 30 63.12 -53.59 -0.01
N ILE A 31 63.22 -52.70 0.99
CA ILE A 31 63.14 -53.13 2.40
C ILE A 31 62.00 -52.31 3.00
N ILE A 32 61.10 -52.99 3.70
CA ILE A 32 59.94 -52.43 4.40
C ILE A 32 60.14 -52.80 5.87
N GLU A 33 60.12 -51.83 6.78
CA GLU A 33 59.31 -51.88 8.00
C GLU A 33 59.37 -50.57 8.81
N GLN A 34 58.19 -50.04 9.10
CA GLN A 34 57.82 -49.16 10.22
C GLN A 34 58.67 -47.89 10.51
N VAL A 35 58.27 -46.79 9.89
CA VAL A 35 57.25 -45.94 10.54
C VAL A 35 56.09 -45.75 9.57
N GLU A 36 54.90 -46.24 9.91
CA GLU A 36 53.69 -45.73 9.29
C GLU A 36 53.55 -44.26 9.68
N CYS A 37 53.71 -43.39 8.70
CA CYS A 37 53.05 -42.11 8.68
C CYS A 37 52.22 -42.10 7.39
N ARG A 38 50.88 -42.32 7.39
CA ARG A 38 49.90 -42.14 8.48
C ARG A 38 50.22 -40.97 9.40
N GLN A 39 50.71 -39.87 8.83
CA GLN A 39 50.43 -38.61 9.48
C GLN A 39 48.92 -38.46 9.41
N LEU A 40 48.29 -38.75 10.54
CA LEU A 40 46.93 -38.40 10.90
C LEU A 40 46.87 -36.87 10.90
N PHE A 41 46.88 -36.28 9.71
CA PHE A 41 46.56 -34.88 9.50
C PHE A 41 45.07 -34.73 9.79
N ALA A 42 44.73 -34.56 11.06
CA ALA A 42 43.37 -34.23 11.48
C ALA A 42 42.89 -32.91 10.85
N ALA A 43 43.83 -32.06 10.43
CA ALA A 43 43.60 -30.81 9.71
C ALA A 43 44.53 -30.68 8.49
N LEU A 44 43.99 -30.14 7.40
CA LEU A 44 44.70 -29.66 6.20
C LEU A 44 44.41 -28.16 6.05
N VAL A 45 45.42 -27.37 5.69
CA VAL A 45 45.25 -25.93 5.38
C VAL A 45 45.73 -25.68 3.96
N ILE A 46 44.89 -25.03 3.16
CA ILE A 46 45.12 -24.62 1.78
C ILE A 46 45.14 -23.09 1.77
N ASN A 47 46.27 -22.49 1.42
CA ASN A 47 46.41 -21.04 1.30
C ASN A 47 46.61 -20.68 -0.18
N GLY A 48 45.88 -19.67 -0.65
CA GLY A 48 46.23 -18.92 -1.84
C GLY A 48 47.52 -18.10 -1.67
N THR A 49 47.74 -17.21 -2.62
CA THR A 49 48.88 -16.33 -2.78
C THR A 49 48.51 -14.91 -2.33
N GLY A 50 49.01 -13.89 -3.03
CA GLY A 50 48.64 -12.48 -2.82
C GLY A 50 48.20 -11.84 -4.13
N ASN A 51 47.63 -12.63 -5.03
CA ASN A 51 46.96 -12.23 -6.26
C ASN A 51 45.81 -13.21 -6.49
N ALA A 52 44.81 -12.83 -7.29
CA ALA A 52 43.66 -13.67 -7.65
C ALA A 52 44.02 -15.14 -7.94
N ASP A 53 43.53 -16.04 -7.09
CA ASP A 53 43.73 -17.49 -7.16
C ASP A 53 42.46 -18.24 -7.59
N THR A 54 42.64 -19.47 -8.08
CA THR A 54 41.53 -20.41 -8.29
C THR A 54 41.80 -21.67 -7.48
N ILE A 55 40.95 -21.90 -6.46
CA ILE A 55 41.07 -23.01 -5.51
C ILE A 55 39.86 -23.94 -5.68
N VAL A 56 40.08 -25.19 -6.09
CA VAL A 56 39.00 -26.17 -6.26
C VAL A 56 39.23 -27.38 -5.35
N LEU A 57 38.42 -27.52 -4.30
CA LEU A 57 38.39 -28.67 -3.41
C LEU A 57 37.46 -29.76 -3.97
N ASN A 58 38.02 -30.94 -4.19
CA ASN A 58 37.35 -32.14 -4.67
C ASN A 58 37.44 -33.27 -3.63
N SER A 59 36.67 -34.33 -3.83
CA SER A 59 36.48 -35.38 -2.82
C SER A 59 37.79 -36.00 -2.29
N SER A 60 38.78 -36.21 -3.15
CA SER A 60 40.07 -36.83 -2.79
C SER A 60 41.29 -35.99 -3.19
N SER A 61 41.09 -34.72 -3.57
CA SER A 61 42.18 -33.82 -4.00
C SER A 61 41.76 -32.36 -3.91
N PHE A 62 42.72 -31.45 -3.84
CA PHE A 62 42.48 -30.03 -4.12
C PHE A 62 43.33 -29.58 -5.30
N THR A 63 42.89 -28.54 -5.99
CA THR A 63 43.65 -27.88 -7.05
C THR A 63 43.82 -26.41 -6.68
N LEU A 64 45.05 -25.92 -6.69
CA LEU A 64 45.38 -24.50 -6.53
C LEU A 64 46.06 -24.03 -7.82
N ASN A 65 45.49 -23.05 -8.51
CA ASN A 65 46.02 -22.47 -9.76
C ASN A 65 46.44 -23.52 -10.80
N GLY A 66 45.59 -24.54 -10.98
CA GLY A 66 45.82 -25.65 -11.92
C GLY A 66 46.77 -26.75 -11.44
N VAL A 67 47.32 -26.67 -10.21
CA VAL A 67 48.17 -27.71 -9.62
C VAL A 67 47.37 -28.58 -8.65
N THR A 68 47.11 -29.84 -9.02
CA THR A 68 46.31 -30.78 -8.22
C THR A 68 47.17 -31.59 -7.25
N THR A 69 46.72 -31.66 -5.98
CA THR A 69 47.34 -32.41 -4.87
C THR A 69 46.32 -33.35 -4.24
N SER A 70 46.71 -34.61 -3.99
CA SER A 70 45.85 -35.61 -3.35
C SER A 70 45.68 -35.37 -1.85
N ILE A 71 44.45 -35.51 -1.34
CA ILE A 71 44.11 -35.41 0.09
C ILE A 71 44.17 -36.80 0.73
N ALA A 72 44.71 -36.90 1.95
CA ALA A 72 44.75 -38.16 2.68
C ALA A 72 43.36 -38.56 3.20
N ALA A 73 42.98 -39.83 3.04
CA ALA A 73 41.69 -40.36 3.49
C ALA A 73 41.48 -40.37 5.03
N THR A 74 42.45 -39.91 5.81
CA THR A 74 42.38 -39.73 7.27
C THR A 74 42.16 -38.28 7.69
N THR A 75 41.93 -37.37 6.74
CA THR A 75 41.69 -35.94 7.02
C THR A 75 40.34 -35.74 7.69
N THR A 76 40.26 -34.89 8.72
CA THR A 76 39.00 -34.63 9.46
C THR A 76 38.60 -33.16 9.52
N SER A 77 39.42 -32.25 9.00
CA SER A 77 39.10 -30.84 8.79
C SER A 77 39.96 -30.27 7.66
N ILE A 78 39.40 -29.35 6.87
CA ILE A 78 40.09 -28.62 5.80
C ILE A 78 39.78 -27.13 5.97
N GLN A 79 40.82 -26.30 6.03
CA GLN A 79 40.69 -24.84 5.96
C GLN A 79 41.21 -24.35 4.61
N ILE A 80 40.46 -23.48 3.94
CA ILE A 80 40.86 -22.77 2.73
C ILE A 80 40.92 -21.28 3.06
N ASN A 81 42.02 -20.62 2.69
CA ASN A 81 42.18 -19.17 2.79
C ASN A 81 42.56 -18.63 1.41
N GLY A 82 41.76 -17.74 0.81
CA GLY A 82 42.12 -17.03 -0.44
C GLY A 82 43.34 -16.14 -0.22
N ASN A 83 43.22 -15.26 0.77
CA ASN A 83 44.19 -14.29 1.33
C ASN A 83 44.04 -12.88 0.75
N ALA A 84 44.62 -12.57 -0.41
CA ALA A 84 44.58 -11.23 -0.96
C ALA A 84 44.49 -11.27 -2.48
N GLY A 85 43.34 -10.91 -3.03
CA GLY A 85 43.06 -11.14 -4.44
C GLY A 85 41.64 -10.80 -4.85
N ALA A 86 41.16 -11.52 -5.85
CA ALA A 86 39.77 -11.64 -6.19
C ALA A 86 39.60 -13.13 -6.52
N ASP A 87 39.51 -13.92 -5.45
CA ASP A 87 39.78 -15.34 -5.46
C ASP A 87 38.51 -16.13 -5.79
N THR A 88 38.66 -17.18 -6.60
CA THR A 88 37.58 -18.10 -6.92
C THR A 88 37.78 -19.40 -6.17
N ILE A 89 36.98 -19.62 -5.12
CA ILE A 89 37.08 -20.79 -4.26
C ILE A 89 35.86 -21.69 -4.47
N THR A 90 36.07 -22.90 -4.99
CA THR A 90 35.00 -23.87 -5.27
C THR A 90 35.15 -25.13 -4.43
N VAL A 91 34.16 -25.44 -3.59
CA VAL A 91 34.07 -26.71 -2.86
C VAL A 91 33.12 -27.64 -3.60
N ALA A 92 33.66 -28.40 -4.56
CA ALA A 92 32.91 -29.34 -5.40
C ALA A 92 32.55 -30.66 -4.68
N GLY A 93 33.21 -30.95 -3.56
CA GLY A 93 32.82 -32.04 -2.64
C GLY A 93 33.96 -32.50 -1.73
N VAL A 94 33.63 -33.10 -0.58
CA VAL A 94 34.59 -33.69 0.38
C VAL A 94 34.41 -35.21 0.45
N GLY A 95 35.48 -35.97 0.26
CA GLY A 95 35.44 -37.42 0.11
C GLY A 95 35.75 -38.16 1.40
N SER A 96 34.97 -37.91 2.45
CA SER A 96 34.71 -38.87 3.53
C SER A 96 33.79 -38.27 4.60
N ALA A 97 33.01 -39.15 5.23
CA ALA A 97 31.96 -38.92 6.22
C ALA A 97 32.33 -38.15 7.51
N ARG A 98 33.49 -37.49 7.60
CA ARG A 98 34.02 -36.93 8.87
C ARG A 98 34.75 -35.59 8.75
N THR A 99 34.84 -35.00 7.56
CA THR A 99 35.65 -33.80 7.30
C THR A 99 34.82 -32.52 7.41
N SER A 100 35.15 -31.63 8.37
CA SER A 100 34.62 -30.26 8.38
C SER A 100 35.38 -29.37 7.40
N VAL A 101 34.73 -28.33 6.85
CA VAL A 101 35.38 -27.40 5.92
C VAL A 101 35.19 -25.97 6.38
N THR A 102 36.27 -25.19 6.41
CA THR A 102 36.23 -23.74 6.64
C THR A 102 36.79 -23.04 5.41
N VAL A 103 36.11 -22.02 4.89
CA VAL A 103 36.54 -21.21 3.76
C VAL A 103 36.57 -19.75 4.18
N ASN A 104 37.71 -19.10 4.04
CA ASN A 104 37.87 -17.66 4.28
C ASN A 104 38.35 -17.03 2.97
N GLY A 105 37.62 -16.06 2.41
CA GLY A 105 38.09 -15.24 1.29
C GLY A 105 39.30 -14.40 1.73
N ASN A 106 39.04 -13.55 2.72
CA ASN A 106 39.88 -12.60 3.43
C ASN A 106 39.84 -11.17 2.89
N ALA A 107 40.61 -10.80 1.86
CA ALA A 107 40.72 -9.40 1.43
C ALA A 107 40.67 -9.21 -0.09
N GLY A 108 39.68 -8.43 -0.55
CA GLY A 108 39.33 -8.25 -1.95
C GLY A 108 38.12 -9.09 -2.36
N THR A 109 37.57 -8.82 -3.56
CA THR A 109 36.25 -9.32 -3.97
C THR A 109 36.28 -10.79 -4.35
N ASP A 110 35.93 -11.66 -3.40
CA ASP A 110 36.03 -13.11 -3.55
C ASP A 110 34.71 -13.75 -4.00
N SER A 111 34.83 -14.84 -4.77
CA SER A 111 33.72 -15.65 -5.25
C SER A 111 33.85 -17.07 -4.69
N ILE A 112 33.06 -17.36 -3.66
CA ILE A 112 33.06 -18.64 -2.94
C ILE A 112 31.85 -19.46 -3.40
N THR A 113 32.09 -20.63 -3.98
CA THR A 113 31.04 -21.54 -4.47
C THR A 113 31.07 -22.84 -3.66
N ILE A 114 30.00 -23.14 -2.93
CA ILE A 114 29.81 -24.41 -2.22
C ILE A 114 28.84 -25.28 -3.03
N GLY A 115 29.30 -26.45 -3.45
CA GLY A 115 28.54 -27.34 -4.34
C GLY A 115 28.68 -26.99 -5.82
N THR A 116 28.91 -28.01 -6.64
CA THR A 116 28.85 -27.95 -8.12
C THR A 116 28.04 -29.14 -8.65
N GLY A 117 27.02 -29.53 -7.90
CA GLY A 117 26.32 -30.81 -7.99
C GLY A 117 25.76 -31.20 -6.61
N ASN A 118 25.53 -32.49 -6.41
CA ASN A 118 24.97 -33.04 -5.16
C ASN A 118 25.81 -32.71 -3.91
N LEU A 119 25.21 -32.06 -2.89
CA LEU A 119 25.84 -31.78 -1.60
C LEU A 119 26.11 -33.03 -0.73
N ASP A 120 25.66 -34.22 -1.14
CA ASP A 120 25.71 -35.47 -0.36
C ASP A 120 27.07 -35.86 0.23
N GLY A 121 28.19 -35.44 -0.40
CA GLY A 121 29.53 -35.69 0.11
C GLY A 121 29.88 -34.93 1.40
N VAL A 122 29.19 -33.84 1.70
CA VAL A 122 29.50 -32.92 2.81
C VAL A 122 28.73 -33.33 4.06
N GLN A 123 29.33 -34.16 4.92
CA GLN A 123 28.65 -34.75 6.11
C GLN A 123 28.96 -34.03 7.44
N LYS A 124 29.41 -32.77 7.37
CA LYS A 124 29.65 -31.85 8.49
C LYS A 124 29.58 -30.41 8.00
N ASP A 125 29.31 -29.50 8.93
CA ASP A 125 29.19 -28.06 8.71
C ASP A 125 30.29 -27.48 7.83
N VAL A 126 29.88 -26.62 6.90
CA VAL A 126 30.77 -25.73 6.15
C VAL A 126 30.65 -24.35 6.77
N LEU A 127 31.78 -23.78 7.18
CA LEU A 127 31.86 -22.41 7.68
C LEU A 127 32.51 -21.53 6.61
N VAL A 128 31.83 -20.47 6.19
CA VAL A 128 32.33 -19.50 5.21
C VAL A 128 32.49 -18.12 5.86
N SER A 129 33.58 -17.43 5.55
CA SER A 129 33.73 -16.01 5.83
C SER A 129 34.19 -15.31 4.56
N GLY A 130 33.51 -14.23 4.17
CA GLY A 130 33.92 -13.41 3.02
C GLY A 130 35.21 -12.67 3.38
N GLY A 131 35.08 -11.61 4.15
CA GLY A 131 36.21 -10.76 4.49
C GLY A 131 35.77 -9.55 5.30
N ALA A 132 36.10 -8.37 4.80
CA ALA A 132 35.40 -7.15 5.19
C ALA A 132 34.17 -6.94 4.29
N LEU A 133 33.03 -6.53 4.85
CA LEU A 133 31.79 -6.28 4.07
C LEU A 133 31.96 -5.24 2.94
N SER A 134 33.01 -4.40 3.00
CA SER A 134 33.41 -3.47 1.93
C SER A 134 33.85 -4.15 0.63
N ASP A 135 34.25 -5.41 0.69
CA ASP A 135 35.01 -6.07 -0.38
C ASP A 135 34.05 -6.72 -1.41
N ASN A 136 32.75 -6.74 -1.11
CA ASN A 136 31.64 -7.16 -1.98
C ASN A 136 31.63 -8.66 -2.35
N ASP A 137 32.08 -9.50 -1.41
CA ASP A 137 32.18 -10.95 -1.59
C ASP A 137 30.85 -11.63 -1.93
N LEU A 138 30.95 -12.65 -2.78
CA LEU A 138 29.85 -13.47 -3.24
C LEU A 138 29.99 -14.91 -2.72
N LEU A 139 29.05 -15.35 -1.88
CA LEU A 139 28.83 -16.76 -1.57
C LEU A 139 27.72 -17.31 -2.50
N THR A 140 28.05 -18.29 -3.32
CA THR A 140 27.09 -19.11 -4.07
C THR A 140 26.98 -20.50 -3.46
N VAL A 141 25.77 -20.96 -3.18
CA VAL A 141 25.50 -22.35 -2.74
C VAL A 141 24.65 -23.03 -3.80
N ASN A 142 25.08 -24.19 -4.33
CA ASN A 142 24.32 -24.97 -5.30
C ASN A 142 24.02 -26.38 -4.75
N ASP A 143 22.76 -26.80 -4.73
CA ASP A 143 22.37 -28.21 -4.49
C ASP A 143 21.61 -28.79 -5.69
N SER A 144 21.74 -30.10 -5.94
CA SER A 144 21.27 -30.71 -7.19
C SER A 144 20.83 -32.18 -7.10
N ALA A 145 20.38 -32.68 -5.94
CA ALA A 145 19.99 -34.08 -5.80
C ALA A 145 18.76 -34.37 -4.92
N ARG A 146 18.21 -35.57 -5.10
CA ARG A 146 16.92 -36.02 -4.53
C ARG A 146 16.91 -36.07 -3.00
N PRO A 147 15.73 -35.86 -2.38
CA PRO A 147 15.55 -36.10 -0.95
C PRO A 147 15.84 -37.56 -0.57
N VAL A 148 16.45 -37.75 0.60
CA VAL A 148 16.60 -39.06 1.23
C VAL A 148 15.21 -39.55 1.64
N THR A 149 14.70 -40.60 0.98
CA THR A 149 13.36 -41.13 1.24
C THR A 149 13.28 -41.75 2.64
N GLY A 150 12.72 -41.02 3.60
CA GLY A 150 12.55 -41.49 4.98
C GLY A 150 11.76 -40.52 5.87
N SER A 151 10.43 -40.55 5.74
CA SER A 151 9.38 -40.01 6.63
C SER A 151 9.61 -38.64 7.31
N ASP A 152 8.74 -37.69 6.96
CA ASP A 152 8.19 -36.60 7.78
C ASP A 152 8.66 -36.57 9.25
N ASP A 153 9.62 -35.69 9.56
CA ASP A 153 9.95 -35.30 10.94
C ASP A 153 9.70 -33.79 11.09
N PRO A 154 8.64 -33.36 11.81
CA PRO A 154 8.23 -31.95 11.94
C PRO A 154 9.14 -31.12 12.86
N ASN A 155 10.41 -31.50 13.02
CA ASN A 155 11.38 -30.86 13.91
C ASN A 155 12.64 -30.32 13.19
N SER A 156 12.68 -30.32 11.86
CA SER A 156 13.76 -29.66 11.10
C SER A 156 13.50 -28.14 11.07
N ARG A 157 14.18 -27.39 11.95
CA ARG A 157 14.07 -25.93 12.10
C ARG A 157 15.43 -25.26 11.94
N VAL A 158 15.54 -24.29 11.02
CA VAL A 158 16.78 -23.57 10.71
C VAL A 158 16.81 -22.21 11.40
N ARG A 159 17.97 -21.82 11.95
CA ARG A 159 18.20 -20.46 12.47
C ARG A 159 19.31 -19.75 11.70
N VAL A 160 19.09 -18.52 11.26
CA VAL A 160 20.10 -17.75 10.50
C VAL A 160 21.18 -17.16 11.41
N SER A 161 22.14 -18.00 11.75
CA SER A 161 23.53 -17.78 11.32
C SER A 161 23.98 -18.86 10.34
N SER A 162 23.02 -19.63 9.81
CA SER A 162 23.18 -20.84 9.01
C SER A 162 22.11 -20.92 7.90
N ILE A 163 22.49 -21.39 6.72
CA ILE A 163 21.58 -21.89 5.68
C ILE A 163 21.60 -23.41 5.77
N GLU A 164 20.46 -24.05 6.00
CA GLU A 164 20.36 -25.50 6.00
C GLU A 164 19.66 -26.00 4.74
N ILE A 165 20.35 -26.87 3.98
CA ILE A 165 19.77 -27.52 2.79
C ILE A 165 19.82 -29.03 3.02
N ASN A 166 18.68 -29.70 2.95
CA ASN A 166 18.58 -31.16 3.11
C ASN A 166 19.27 -31.68 4.40
N ASN A 167 18.97 -31.03 5.54
CA ASN A 167 19.53 -31.28 6.89
C ASN A 167 21.08 -31.07 7.00
N ARG A 168 21.62 -29.99 6.40
CA ARG A 168 23.05 -29.63 6.45
C ARG A 168 23.29 -28.12 6.58
N ALA A 169 23.76 -27.68 7.75
CA ALA A 169 24.05 -26.27 8.03
C ALA A 169 25.31 -25.73 7.32
N ILE A 170 25.16 -24.61 6.60
CA ILE A 170 26.22 -23.79 6.02
C ILE A 170 26.21 -22.44 6.77
N ASN A 171 27.18 -22.25 7.66
CA ASN A 171 27.29 -21.01 8.43
C ASN A 171 28.11 -19.98 7.64
N PHE A 172 27.67 -18.72 7.57
CA PHE A 172 28.40 -17.66 6.89
C PHE A 172 28.44 -16.36 7.69
N ALA A 173 29.53 -15.60 7.56
CA ALA A 173 29.71 -14.30 8.22
C ALA A 173 30.50 -13.33 7.32
N ASN A 174 30.22 -12.03 7.43
CA ASN A 174 30.87 -10.96 6.64
C ASN A 174 30.92 -11.26 5.13
N VAL A 175 29.79 -11.65 4.53
CA VAL A 175 29.63 -11.81 3.08
C VAL A 175 28.62 -10.77 2.61
N ALA A 176 29.00 -9.91 1.65
CA ALA A 176 28.11 -8.86 1.18
C ALA A 176 26.92 -9.42 0.36
N ARG A 177 27.14 -10.50 -0.39
CA ARG A 177 26.13 -11.10 -1.29
C ARG A 177 26.08 -12.61 -1.13
N VAL A 178 24.90 -13.14 -0.79
CA VAL A 178 24.65 -14.58 -0.71
C VAL A 178 23.63 -14.97 -1.77
N VAL A 179 23.94 -15.97 -2.58
CA VAL A 179 23.06 -16.52 -3.61
C VAL A 179 22.92 -18.02 -3.39
N VAL A 180 21.70 -18.49 -3.14
CA VAL A 180 21.39 -19.92 -3.08
C VAL A 180 20.72 -20.32 -4.40
N GLN A 181 21.25 -21.35 -5.04
CA GLN A 181 20.63 -22.03 -6.18
C GLN A 181 20.13 -23.39 -5.70
N GLN A 182 18.82 -23.50 -5.60
CA GLN A 182 18.11 -24.66 -5.12
C GLN A 182 17.85 -25.64 -6.27
N SER A 183 17.30 -26.80 -5.95
CA SER A 183 17.12 -27.88 -6.92
C SER A 183 15.75 -27.80 -7.57
N GLY A 184 15.58 -28.36 -8.77
CA GLY A 184 14.27 -28.53 -9.43
C GLY A 184 13.31 -29.54 -8.74
N ASN A 185 13.24 -29.55 -7.40
CA ASN A 185 12.37 -30.38 -6.56
C ASN A 185 12.02 -29.59 -5.28
N PRO A 186 10.83 -29.82 -4.66
CA PRO A 186 10.39 -29.16 -3.43
C PRO A 186 11.46 -28.94 -2.34
N ASN A 187 11.73 -27.69 -1.96
CA ASN A 187 12.71 -27.30 -0.95
C ASN A 187 12.09 -26.42 0.16
N PHE A 188 12.34 -26.74 1.42
CA PHE A 188 11.94 -25.90 2.58
C PHE A 188 13.12 -25.02 3.01
N THR A 189 12.89 -23.72 3.19
CA THR A 189 13.92 -22.72 3.48
C THR A 189 13.43 -21.73 4.53
N ASN A 190 14.20 -21.47 5.58
CA ASN A 190 13.84 -20.49 6.61
C ASN A 190 14.94 -19.41 6.73
N VAL A 191 14.54 -18.13 6.80
CA VAL A 191 15.42 -16.97 6.98
C VAL A 191 15.03 -16.20 8.26
N ASN A 192 15.92 -16.15 9.26
CA ASN A 192 15.65 -15.55 10.58
C ASN A 192 16.32 -14.17 10.79
N GLU A 193 17.41 -13.87 10.08
CA GLU A 193 18.20 -12.64 10.26
C GLU A 193 18.89 -12.29 8.94
N VAL A 194 18.99 -10.99 8.61
CA VAL A 194 19.80 -10.49 7.48
C VAL A 194 20.46 -9.20 7.95
N GLU A 195 21.79 -9.21 8.10
CA GLU A 195 22.55 -8.05 8.59
C GLU A 195 22.45 -6.84 7.65
N ALA A 196 22.54 -5.63 8.23
CA ALA A 196 22.49 -4.39 7.46
C ALA A 196 23.65 -4.31 6.45
N GLY A 197 23.32 -4.09 5.18
CA GLY A 197 24.28 -4.05 4.08
C GLY A 197 24.55 -5.40 3.40
N VAL A 198 23.99 -6.52 3.90
CA VAL A 198 24.01 -7.83 3.23
C VAL A 198 22.83 -7.94 2.27
N SER A 199 23.03 -8.56 1.10
CA SER A 199 21.96 -9.00 0.20
C SER A 199 21.92 -10.53 0.09
N VAL A 200 20.78 -11.13 0.41
CA VAL A 200 20.51 -12.56 0.22
C VAL A 200 19.56 -12.75 -0.97
N THR A 201 19.86 -13.72 -1.84
CA THR A 201 19.02 -14.11 -2.97
C THR A 201 18.82 -15.63 -2.97
N LEU A 202 17.57 -16.08 -2.92
CA LEU A 202 17.20 -17.50 -3.01
C LEU A 202 16.60 -17.76 -4.40
N ASN A 203 17.09 -18.78 -5.11
CA ASN A 203 16.57 -19.20 -6.42
C ASN A 203 16.09 -20.65 -6.34
N GLY A 204 14.77 -20.88 -6.34
CA GLY A 204 14.15 -22.21 -6.24
C GLY A 204 14.52 -23.15 -7.39
N ASN A 205 14.49 -22.63 -8.63
CA ASN A 205 14.70 -23.39 -9.87
C ASN A 205 13.65 -24.49 -10.15
N GLY A 206 12.47 -24.41 -9.50
CA GLY A 206 11.29 -25.26 -9.74
C GLY A 206 11.10 -26.41 -8.73
N GLY A 207 9.88 -26.92 -8.64
CA GLY A 207 9.42 -27.72 -7.49
C GLY A 207 8.61 -26.85 -6.52
N ASN A 208 7.90 -27.47 -5.58
CA ASN A 208 7.04 -26.77 -4.62
C ASN A 208 7.88 -26.32 -3.41
N ASP A 209 8.38 -25.09 -3.43
CA ASP A 209 9.25 -24.57 -2.38
C ASP A 209 8.44 -23.89 -1.26
N PHE A 210 8.89 -24.06 -0.02
CA PHE A 210 8.31 -23.39 1.15
C PHE A 210 9.34 -22.47 1.79
N TYR A 211 8.98 -21.20 1.98
CA TYR A 211 9.85 -20.17 2.53
C TYR A 211 9.22 -19.58 3.80
N GLU A 212 9.93 -19.63 4.92
CA GLU A 212 9.51 -19.05 6.21
C GLU A 212 10.45 -17.92 6.64
N VAL A 213 9.91 -16.78 7.06
CA VAL A 213 10.69 -15.62 7.55
C VAL A 213 10.14 -15.11 8.88
N GLY A 214 10.99 -15.14 9.91
CA GLY A 214 10.61 -14.92 11.31
C GLY A 214 10.31 -16.24 12.07
N ASP A 215 10.57 -16.27 13.37
CA ASP A 215 10.50 -17.50 14.18
C ASP A 215 9.06 -17.85 14.59
N ASN A 216 8.79 -19.16 14.67
CA ASN A 216 7.54 -19.77 15.10
C ASN A 216 7.79 -20.55 16.41
N ASP A 217 8.49 -19.91 17.34
CA ASP A 217 8.91 -20.47 18.63
C ASP A 217 7.88 -20.19 19.72
N LEU A 218 7.21 -21.27 20.16
CA LEU A 218 6.32 -21.28 21.32
C LEU A 218 7.10 -21.18 22.65
N ASN A 219 7.87 -20.12 22.83
CA ASN A 219 8.73 -19.91 24.00
C ASN A 219 8.21 -18.74 24.87
N PRO A 220 7.46 -19.03 25.96
CA PRO A 220 6.77 -18.01 26.76
C PRO A 220 7.70 -17.18 27.69
N THR A 221 9.02 -17.31 27.57
CA THR A 221 10.01 -16.48 28.27
C THR A 221 10.77 -15.64 27.25
N GLY A 222 10.31 -14.41 27.04
CA GLY A 222 10.72 -13.55 25.93
C GLY A 222 12.23 -13.42 25.74
N GLY A 223 12.67 -13.58 24.49
CA GLY A 223 14.08 -13.52 24.12
C GLY A 223 14.28 -13.25 22.62
N VAL A 224 14.74 -12.04 22.33
CA VAL A 224 15.26 -11.54 21.04
C VAL A 224 14.21 -11.16 19.99
N LEU A 225 14.44 -10.00 19.35
CA LEU A 225 13.67 -9.43 18.25
C LEU A 225 14.33 -9.80 16.91
N ASP A 226 13.53 -10.09 15.90
CA ASP A 226 14.02 -10.47 14.56
C ASP A 226 14.65 -9.27 13.82
N ASN A 227 15.77 -9.52 13.11
CA ASN A 227 16.59 -8.47 12.50
C ASN A 227 16.78 -8.68 10.99
N ILE A 228 15.71 -8.53 10.20
CA ILE A 228 15.84 -8.35 8.75
C ILE A 228 16.20 -6.87 8.49
N ARG A 229 17.50 -6.56 8.56
CA ARG A 229 18.08 -5.21 8.40
C ARG A 229 18.79 -4.99 7.07
N GLY A 230 19.04 -6.06 6.30
CA GLY A 230 19.56 -6.03 4.93
C GLY A 230 18.51 -6.39 3.88
N ARG A 231 18.93 -6.69 2.65
CA ARG A 231 18.05 -7.00 1.52
C ARG A 231 17.86 -8.51 1.36
N LEU A 232 16.60 -8.97 1.35
CA LEU A 232 16.23 -10.32 0.94
C LEU A 232 15.53 -10.27 -0.43
N THR A 233 15.85 -11.21 -1.30
CA THR A 233 15.23 -11.40 -2.63
C THR A 233 15.01 -12.89 -2.86
N LEU A 234 13.89 -13.23 -3.50
CA LEU A 234 13.34 -14.58 -3.59
C LEU A 234 12.86 -14.80 -5.02
N ASN A 235 13.31 -15.87 -5.66
CA ASN A 235 13.04 -16.19 -7.05
C ASN A 235 12.59 -17.65 -7.15
N ALA A 236 11.28 -17.91 -7.16
CA ALA A 236 10.72 -19.27 -7.12
C ALA A 236 11.18 -20.18 -8.28
N GLY A 237 11.29 -19.62 -9.49
CA GLY A 237 11.69 -20.37 -10.69
C GLY A 237 10.51 -21.10 -11.37
N ALA A 238 10.77 -21.72 -12.52
CA ALA A 238 9.71 -22.26 -13.36
C ALA A 238 9.28 -23.68 -12.92
N ASN A 239 8.00 -23.83 -12.56
CA ASN A 239 7.48 -25.05 -11.97
C ASN A 239 7.01 -26.07 -13.03
N SER A 240 7.71 -27.20 -13.20
CA SER A 240 7.41 -28.22 -14.21
C SER A 240 6.59 -29.40 -13.67
N GLY A 241 5.40 -29.15 -13.12
CA GLY A 241 4.42 -30.22 -12.86
C GLY A 241 3.64 -30.23 -11.55
N GLY A 242 3.09 -29.07 -11.12
CA GLY A 242 1.98 -28.98 -10.15
C GLY A 242 2.38 -29.00 -8.67
N ILE A 243 1.83 -28.06 -7.89
CA ILE A 243 2.29 -27.80 -6.51
C ILE A 243 2.92 -26.41 -6.35
N GLY A 244 2.15 -25.35 -6.09
CA GLY A 244 2.69 -23.99 -5.95
C GLY A 244 3.64 -23.81 -4.76
N ASP A 245 4.48 -22.77 -4.86
CA ASP A 245 5.39 -22.32 -3.80
C ASP A 245 4.61 -21.58 -2.70
N SER A 246 5.13 -21.60 -1.48
CA SER A 246 4.43 -21.06 -0.30
C SER A 246 5.36 -20.18 0.53
N PHE A 247 4.82 -19.06 1.03
CA PHE A 247 5.58 -18.07 1.79
C PHE A 247 4.88 -17.70 3.11
N SER A 248 5.63 -17.59 4.20
CA SER A 248 5.13 -17.24 5.54
C SER A 248 5.99 -16.15 6.19
N PHE A 249 5.35 -15.07 6.67
CA PHE A 249 6.00 -14.00 7.44
C PHE A 249 5.44 -13.95 8.88
N ASN A 250 6.31 -13.98 9.88
CA ASN A 250 5.98 -13.66 11.27
C ASN A 250 6.84 -12.49 11.74
N ASN A 251 6.25 -11.32 12.03
CA ASN A 251 7.00 -10.19 12.60
C ASN A 251 6.15 -9.43 13.63
N PHE A 252 6.53 -9.53 14.90
CA PHE A 252 5.87 -8.83 15.99
C PHE A 252 6.63 -7.53 16.32
N LEU A 253 6.16 -6.40 15.76
CA LEU A 253 6.57 -5.02 16.05
C LEU A 253 7.94 -4.57 15.48
N ALA A 254 7.97 -4.15 14.20
CA ALA A 254 9.07 -3.36 13.64
C ALA A 254 8.73 -1.86 13.58
N SER A 255 9.53 -1.02 14.24
CA SER A 255 9.37 0.45 14.32
C SER A 255 10.34 1.21 13.41
N SER A 256 10.65 0.65 12.24
CA SER A 256 11.61 1.22 11.27
C SER A 256 11.36 0.67 9.87
N PRO A 257 11.57 1.46 8.79
CA PRO A 257 11.32 1.03 7.43
C PRO A 257 12.40 0.07 6.92
N SER A 258 12.01 -1.17 6.60
CA SER A 258 12.84 -2.15 5.89
C SER A 258 12.42 -2.26 4.43
N SER A 259 13.36 -2.23 3.49
CA SER A 259 13.06 -2.40 2.06
C SER A 259 13.05 -3.87 1.66
N PHE A 260 11.86 -4.41 1.38
CA PHE A 260 11.67 -5.75 0.82
C PHE A 260 11.45 -5.68 -0.70
N VAL A 261 12.04 -6.61 -1.46
CA VAL A 261 11.93 -6.63 -2.95
C VAL A 261 11.84 -8.08 -3.45
N MET A 262 10.63 -8.48 -3.86
CA MET A 262 10.43 -9.61 -4.77
C MET A 262 10.65 -9.15 -6.21
N SER A 263 11.13 -10.03 -7.09
CA SER A 263 11.30 -9.72 -8.51
C SER A 263 11.30 -10.99 -9.36
N ASN A 264 10.12 -11.43 -9.81
CA ASN A 264 10.07 -12.56 -10.73
C ASN A 264 10.47 -12.09 -12.15
N THR A 265 11.26 -12.89 -12.87
CA THR A 265 11.67 -12.56 -14.25
C THR A 265 11.39 -13.75 -15.16
N GLN A 266 10.25 -13.69 -15.85
CA GLN A 266 9.70 -14.65 -16.82
C GLN A 266 9.25 -16.02 -16.29
N VAL A 267 7.93 -16.23 -16.27
CA VAL A 267 7.32 -17.53 -16.63
C VAL A 267 6.11 -17.24 -17.54
N THR A 268 6.05 -17.90 -18.70
CA THR A 268 4.84 -17.90 -19.55
C THR A 268 3.93 -19.06 -19.18
N SER A 269 2.61 -18.80 -19.13
CA SER A 269 1.44 -19.70 -18.92
C SER A 269 1.56 -21.18 -19.36
N PRO A 270 0.70 -22.14 -18.89
CA PRO A 270 -0.65 -21.88 -18.34
C PRO A 270 -1.14 -22.75 -17.14
N SER A 271 -2.35 -22.39 -16.66
CA SER A 271 -3.28 -23.09 -15.75
C SER A 271 -3.01 -23.04 -14.23
N SER A 272 -3.74 -22.12 -13.57
CA SER A 272 -4.27 -22.13 -12.20
C SER A 272 -3.38 -22.69 -11.08
N SER A 273 -2.83 -21.81 -10.24
CA SER A 273 -2.13 -22.20 -9.01
C SER A 273 -2.09 -21.05 -8.01
N ALA A 274 -3.03 -21.07 -7.06
CA ALA A 274 -3.20 -20.03 -6.06
C ALA A 274 -1.94 -19.76 -5.23
N PHE A 275 -1.60 -18.48 -5.13
CA PHE A 275 -0.62 -17.91 -4.20
C PHE A 275 -1.31 -17.52 -2.87
N ARG A 276 -0.56 -17.47 -1.77
CA ARG A 276 -1.10 -17.05 -0.46
C ARG A 276 -0.05 -16.31 0.34
N ILE A 277 -0.40 -15.13 0.85
CA ILE A 277 0.34 -14.39 1.87
C ILE A 277 -0.61 -14.15 3.05
N ASP A 278 -0.23 -14.58 4.26
CA ASP A 278 -0.93 -14.20 5.49
C ASP A 278 -0.25 -12.94 6.07
N TYR A 279 -0.98 -11.82 6.18
CA TYR A 279 -0.50 -10.57 6.80
C TYR A 279 -1.16 -10.32 8.16
N SER A 280 -0.39 -9.84 9.14
CA SER A 280 -0.94 -9.21 10.35
C SER A 280 0.03 -8.20 10.97
N GLY A 281 -0.50 -7.07 11.47
CA GLY A 281 0.20 -6.22 12.45
C GLY A 281 1.18 -5.15 11.95
N PHE A 282 0.94 -4.51 10.80
CA PHE A 282 1.73 -3.36 10.33
C PHE A 282 0.92 -2.05 10.29
N GLU A 283 1.55 -0.94 10.68
CA GLU A 283 1.08 0.42 10.39
C GLU A 283 1.94 1.00 9.26
N GLY A 284 1.30 1.45 8.16
CA GLY A 284 1.92 2.24 7.08
C GLY A 284 3.14 1.62 6.40
N THR A 285 2.96 0.53 5.66
CA THR A 285 4.05 -0.16 4.94
C THR A 285 3.69 -0.35 3.47
N SER A 286 4.29 0.43 2.58
CA SER A 286 4.09 0.34 1.13
C SER A 286 4.50 -1.02 0.58
N ILE A 287 3.55 -1.76 0.01
CA ILE A 287 3.79 -3.02 -0.71
C ILE A 287 3.78 -2.70 -2.22
N ASN A 288 4.77 -3.21 -2.96
CA ASN A 288 4.83 -3.09 -4.42
C ASN A 288 4.98 -4.50 -4.99
N LEU A 289 3.93 -5.01 -5.65
CA LEU A 289 3.90 -6.34 -6.24
C LEU A 289 4.11 -6.23 -7.76
N SER A 290 5.36 -6.44 -8.20
CA SER A 290 5.63 -6.58 -9.62
C SER A 290 5.35 -8.03 -10.09
N ALA A 291 4.22 -8.19 -10.79
CA ALA A 291 3.74 -9.33 -11.58
C ALA A 291 3.08 -10.53 -10.85
N GLU A 292 1.78 -10.69 -11.17
CA GLU A 292 0.91 -11.88 -11.21
C GLU A 292 0.72 -12.68 -9.91
N ALA A 293 -0.40 -12.47 -9.18
CA ALA A 293 -0.69 -13.11 -7.89
C ALA A 293 -2.19 -13.36 -7.59
N GLU A 294 -2.75 -14.46 -8.11
CA GLU A 294 -4.19 -14.84 -8.16
C GLU A 294 -5.05 -14.81 -6.84
N ARG A 295 -4.58 -14.40 -5.65
CA ARG A 295 -5.44 -14.22 -4.44
C ARG A 295 -4.79 -13.50 -3.25
N PHE A 296 -5.52 -12.58 -2.61
CA PHE A 296 -5.17 -11.94 -1.32
C PHE A 296 -6.36 -12.00 -0.32
N ASP A 297 -6.15 -12.40 0.94
CA ASP A 297 -7.19 -12.43 2.00
C ASP A 297 -6.68 -11.67 3.24
N ALA A 298 -7.28 -10.53 3.54
CA ALA A 298 -6.89 -9.62 4.62
C ALA A 298 -7.91 -9.56 5.78
N SER A 299 -8.55 -10.68 6.11
CA SER A 299 -9.70 -10.75 7.03
C SER A 299 -9.49 -10.35 8.52
N THR A 300 -8.42 -9.65 8.92
CA THR A 300 -8.27 -9.12 10.30
C THR A 300 -7.63 -7.73 10.46
N ARG A 301 -8.50 -6.69 10.58
CA ARG A 301 -8.35 -5.47 11.41
C ARG A 301 -7.01 -4.69 11.38
N THR A 302 -6.99 -3.52 10.74
CA THR A 302 -6.71 -2.20 11.39
C THR A 302 -6.94 -1.03 10.42
N THR A 303 -6.97 0.20 10.93
CA THR A 303 -7.40 1.41 10.20
C THR A 303 -6.24 2.23 9.62
N ALA A 304 -6.05 2.22 8.29
CA ALA A 304 -5.53 3.34 7.50
C ALA A 304 -5.54 2.96 6.00
N ALA A 305 -6.00 3.87 5.13
CA ALA A 305 -5.94 3.69 3.69
C ALA A 305 -4.49 3.58 3.19
N ASP A 306 -4.19 2.60 2.35
CA ASP A 306 -2.91 2.42 1.67
C ASP A 306 -3.16 1.90 0.23
N TRP A 307 -2.30 2.29 -0.72
CA TRP A 307 -2.55 2.08 -2.15
C TRP A 307 -1.92 0.77 -2.61
N LEU A 308 -2.71 -0.13 -3.21
CA LEU A 308 -2.28 -1.46 -3.67
C LEU A 308 -2.27 -1.53 -5.19
N LEU A 309 -1.10 -1.79 -5.79
CA LEU A 309 -0.92 -1.97 -7.24
C LEU A 309 -0.36 -3.37 -7.52
N GLY A 310 -0.94 -4.07 -8.50
CA GLY A 310 -0.57 -5.40 -8.96
C GLY A 310 -1.22 -5.67 -10.33
N GLY A 311 -0.58 -6.49 -11.17
CA GLY A 311 -1.09 -6.86 -12.49
C GLY A 311 -1.12 -8.38 -12.64
N GLY A 312 -2.28 -8.91 -12.98
CA GLY A 312 -2.68 -10.31 -13.02
C GLY A 312 -4.16 -10.41 -12.63
N ALA A 313 -4.81 -11.54 -12.91
CA ALA A 313 -6.20 -11.83 -12.51
C ALA A 313 -6.34 -11.93 -10.97
N ASP A 314 -6.25 -10.79 -10.29
CA ASP A 314 -5.96 -10.68 -8.87
C ASP A 314 -7.26 -10.47 -8.06
N VAL A 315 -7.60 -11.40 -7.15
CA VAL A 315 -8.74 -11.22 -6.22
C VAL A 315 -8.26 -10.51 -4.95
N ILE A 316 -8.77 -9.31 -4.69
CA ILE A 316 -8.36 -8.43 -3.59
C ILE A 316 -9.59 -8.03 -2.76
N PHE A 317 -9.48 -8.21 -1.44
CA PHE A 317 -10.49 -7.84 -0.46
C PHE A 317 -10.02 -6.63 0.37
N GLY A 318 -10.87 -5.62 0.48
CA GLY A 318 -10.78 -4.49 1.40
C GLY A 318 -11.18 -4.88 2.82
N THR A 319 -11.54 -3.89 3.63
CA THR A 319 -11.67 -4.02 5.08
C THR A 319 -13.11 -3.79 5.58
N ALA A 320 -13.25 -3.12 6.72
CA ALA A 320 -14.53 -2.69 7.31
C ALA A 320 -14.48 -1.17 7.59
N ALA A 321 -13.70 -0.45 6.78
CA ALA A 321 -13.53 1.00 6.76
C ALA A 321 -13.48 1.46 5.30
N ALA A 322 -13.71 2.76 5.06
CA ALA A 322 -13.66 3.33 3.72
C ALA A 322 -12.26 3.17 3.09
N ASP A 323 -12.16 2.28 2.10
CA ASP A 323 -10.93 1.88 1.41
C ASP A 323 -10.82 2.49 0.00
N THR A 324 -9.63 2.41 -0.60
CA THR A 324 -9.40 2.83 -1.99
C THR A 324 -8.50 1.80 -2.68
N LEU A 325 -9.11 0.97 -3.52
CA LEU A 325 -8.43 -0.07 -4.30
C LEU A 325 -8.31 0.42 -5.75
N THR A 326 -7.15 0.23 -6.39
CA THR A 326 -6.89 0.76 -7.73
C THR A 326 -5.92 -0.14 -8.45
N ASN A 327 -6.33 -0.72 -9.57
CA ASN A 327 -5.44 -1.44 -10.48
C ASN A 327 -4.93 -0.46 -11.55
N ASP A 328 -3.61 -0.32 -11.67
CA ASP A 328 -2.94 0.46 -12.73
C ASP A 328 -2.27 -0.44 -13.79
N GLY A 329 -2.56 -1.74 -13.73
CA GLY A 329 -2.17 -2.76 -14.69
C GLY A 329 -3.05 -2.79 -15.94
N THR A 330 -2.84 -3.83 -16.75
CA THR A 330 -3.59 -4.10 -17.99
C THR A 330 -4.21 -5.49 -17.99
N ASP A 331 -4.45 -6.03 -16.79
CA ASP A 331 -4.86 -7.40 -16.51
C ASP A 331 -6.07 -7.36 -15.55
N PRO A 332 -7.04 -8.30 -15.69
CA PRO A 332 -8.28 -8.29 -14.92
C PRO A 332 -8.10 -8.23 -13.41
N VAL A 333 -9.01 -7.60 -12.67
CA VAL A 333 -9.01 -7.60 -11.20
C VAL A 333 -10.38 -7.97 -10.64
N GLU A 334 -10.43 -8.69 -9.51
CA GLU A 334 -11.66 -8.94 -8.76
C GLU A 334 -11.57 -8.21 -7.41
N PHE A 335 -12.23 -7.06 -7.29
CA PHE A 335 -12.27 -6.26 -6.07
C PHE A 335 -13.51 -6.53 -5.23
N HIS A 336 -13.31 -6.67 -3.91
CA HIS A 336 -14.36 -6.70 -2.90
C HIS A 336 -14.07 -5.59 -1.89
N GLY A 337 -14.92 -4.56 -1.79
CA GLY A 337 -14.74 -3.45 -0.84
C GLY A 337 -14.82 -3.90 0.62
N GLY A 338 -15.71 -4.85 0.90
CA GLY A 338 -15.95 -5.41 2.23
C GLY A 338 -17.01 -4.63 2.99
N GLY A 339 -16.63 -3.54 3.64
CA GLY A 339 -17.60 -2.68 4.32
C GLY A 339 -17.06 -1.28 4.57
N GLY A 340 -17.76 -0.27 4.10
CA GLY A 340 -17.18 1.07 4.09
C GLY A 340 -18.01 2.05 3.29
N ASN A 341 -17.30 2.88 2.54
CA ASN A 341 -17.81 3.78 1.51
C ASN A 341 -16.63 3.87 0.55
N ASP A 342 -16.46 2.82 -0.24
CA ASP A 342 -15.18 2.45 -0.81
C ASP A 342 -14.99 3.10 -2.19
N THR A 343 -13.76 3.07 -2.70
CA THR A 343 -13.45 3.52 -4.07
C THR A 343 -12.65 2.45 -4.76
N LEU A 344 -13.27 1.75 -5.71
CA LEU A 344 -12.74 0.61 -6.43
C LEU A 344 -12.50 1.03 -7.87
N ILE A 345 -11.25 0.95 -8.37
CA ILE A 345 -10.86 1.38 -9.72
C ILE A 345 -10.20 0.22 -10.48
N GLY A 346 -10.89 -0.36 -11.46
CA GLY A 346 -10.48 -1.57 -12.21
C GLY A 346 -9.30 -1.35 -13.16
N GLY A 347 -9.25 -0.22 -13.86
CA GLY A 347 -8.14 0.16 -14.74
C GLY A 347 -8.36 -0.25 -16.20
N ASP A 348 -7.36 -0.88 -16.81
CA ASP A 348 -7.48 -1.42 -18.18
C ASP A 348 -7.70 -2.95 -18.08
N SER A 349 -8.92 -3.49 -18.26
CA SER A 349 -9.19 -4.79 -18.91
C SER A 349 -10.65 -5.29 -18.81
N ALA A 350 -10.97 -6.28 -17.98
CA ALA A 350 -12.29 -6.91 -17.88
C ALA A 350 -12.48 -7.38 -16.45
N ASP A 351 -12.77 -6.41 -15.60
CA ASP A 351 -12.67 -6.44 -14.16
C ASP A 351 -13.99 -6.88 -13.51
N ILE A 352 -13.95 -7.21 -12.22
CA ILE A 352 -15.10 -7.59 -11.42
C ILE A 352 -15.10 -6.78 -10.12
N LEU A 353 -16.04 -5.85 -9.96
CA LEU A 353 -16.09 -4.92 -8.83
C LEU A 353 -17.31 -5.20 -7.94
N PHE A 354 -17.08 -5.61 -6.70
CA PHE A 354 -18.07 -5.75 -5.63
C PHE A 354 -17.84 -4.66 -4.57
N GLY A 355 -18.77 -3.73 -4.39
CA GLY A 355 -18.70 -2.73 -3.31
C GLY A 355 -18.98 -3.30 -1.91
N ASP A 356 -19.82 -4.33 -1.83
CA ASP A 356 -20.32 -4.97 -0.59
C ASP A 356 -21.20 -4.05 0.31
N GLU A 357 -20.83 -3.86 1.59
CA GLU A 357 -21.62 -3.11 2.59
C GLU A 357 -21.19 -1.63 2.69
N GLY A 358 -21.82 -0.74 1.96
CA GLY A 358 -21.35 0.64 1.94
C GLY A 358 -21.99 1.46 0.85
N SER A 359 -21.67 2.76 0.78
CA SER A 359 -22.05 3.60 -0.36
C SER A 359 -20.82 3.90 -1.19
N ASP A 360 -20.62 3.09 -2.22
CA ASP A 360 -19.31 2.90 -2.85
C ASP A 360 -19.20 3.60 -4.21
N LEU A 361 -17.98 3.85 -4.66
CA LEU A 361 -17.65 4.31 -6.01
C LEU A 361 -16.91 3.19 -6.74
N LEU A 362 -17.52 2.67 -7.81
CA LEU A 362 -16.99 1.60 -8.64
C LEU A 362 -16.65 2.21 -10.01
N ASP A 363 -15.38 2.22 -10.38
CA ASP A 363 -14.87 2.78 -11.64
C ASP A 363 -14.20 1.63 -12.40
N GLY A 364 -14.84 1.02 -13.38
CA GLY A 364 -14.30 -0.12 -14.13
C GLY A 364 -13.06 0.32 -14.91
N GLY A 365 -13.30 1.02 -16.03
CA GLY A 365 -12.29 1.86 -16.67
C GLY A 365 -12.28 1.66 -18.18
N PHE A 366 -11.44 0.73 -18.64
CA PHE A 366 -11.32 0.36 -20.06
C PHE A 366 -11.45 -1.15 -20.28
N GLY A 367 -12.67 -1.58 -20.63
CA GLY A 367 -12.98 -2.85 -21.26
C GLY A 367 -14.23 -3.47 -20.66
N ASP A 368 -14.38 -4.80 -20.70
CA ASP A 368 -15.68 -5.46 -20.47
C ASP A 368 -15.88 -5.81 -18.97
N ASP A 369 -16.33 -4.84 -18.17
CA ASP A 369 -16.34 -4.91 -16.71
C ASP A 369 -17.66 -5.43 -16.10
N ARG A 370 -17.59 -6.08 -14.92
CA ARG A 370 -18.73 -6.68 -14.19
C ARG A 370 -18.90 -6.07 -12.80
N TYR A 371 -20.08 -5.57 -12.49
CA TYR A 371 -20.39 -4.96 -11.19
C TYR A 371 -21.31 -5.86 -10.37
N GLY A 372 -20.77 -6.46 -9.31
CA GLY A 372 -21.44 -7.49 -8.52
C GLY A 372 -22.12 -6.97 -7.26
N PHE A 373 -23.35 -7.40 -7.03
CA PHE A 373 -24.20 -6.92 -5.93
C PHE A 373 -24.82 -8.05 -5.09
N ALA A 374 -24.84 -7.85 -3.78
CA ALA A 374 -25.44 -8.75 -2.78
C ALA A 374 -26.51 -8.06 -1.91
N ASN A 375 -27.31 -8.83 -1.15
CA ASN A 375 -28.40 -8.27 -0.32
C ASN A 375 -27.89 -7.24 0.74
N ALA A 376 -28.28 -5.97 0.61
CA ALA A 376 -27.88 -4.89 1.54
C ALA A 376 -28.67 -4.89 2.87
N LEU A 377 -27.97 -4.79 4.01
CA LEU A 377 -28.57 -4.79 5.35
C LEU A 377 -29.05 -3.41 5.82
N ALA A 378 -28.52 -2.33 5.25
CA ALA A 378 -28.86 -0.94 5.56
C ALA A 378 -28.90 -0.09 4.29
N SER A 379 -29.60 1.05 4.32
CA SER A 379 -29.76 1.92 3.15
C SER A 379 -28.42 2.47 2.65
N GLN A 380 -28.06 2.13 1.42
CA GLN A 380 -26.81 2.53 0.77
C GLN A 380 -27.01 2.97 -0.69
N VAL A 381 -26.06 3.69 -1.26
CA VAL A 381 -26.12 4.17 -2.65
C VAL A 381 -24.75 4.01 -3.32
N ASP A 382 -24.69 3.19 -4.35
CA ASP A 382 -23.45 2.84 -5.05
C ASP A 382 -23.40 3.54 -6.41
N THR A 383 -22.24 4.08 -6.77
CA THR A 383 -22.04 4.89 -7.97
C THR A 383 -21.11 4.16 -8.93
N ILE A 384 -21.56 3.87 -10.15
CA ILE A 384 -20.75 3.26 -11.20
C ILE A 384 -20.25 4.34 -12.18
N SER A 385 -18.95 4.34 -12.46
CA SER A 385 -18.27 5.11 -13.49
C SER A 385 -17.67 4.13 -14.50
N ASP A 386 -18.05 4.24 -15.78
CA ASP A 386 -17.54 3.33 -16.81
C ASP A 386 -17.67 3.92 -18.22
N ILE A 387 -16.59 4.04 -18.97
CA ILE A 387 -16.57 4.89 -20.18
C ILE A 387 -16.25 4.14 -21.49
N ASP A 388 -16.02 2.84 -21.44
CA ASP A 388 -15.71 1.98 -22.60
C ASP A 388 -16.25 0.55 -22.38
N GLY A 389 -16.13 -0.32 -23.38
CA GLY A 389 -16.43 -1.75 -23.25
C GLY A 389 -17.91 -2.15 -23.17
N ILE A 390 -18.16 -3.43 -22.86
CA ILE A 390 -19.48 -4.08 -22.76
C ILE A 390 -19.74 -4.50 -21.31
N ASN A 391 -20.32 -3.61 -20.51
CA ASN A 391 -20.33 -3.74 -19.05
C ASN A 391 -21.60 -4.42 -18.50
N GLU A 392 -21.44 -5.23 -17.45
CA GLU A 392 -22.49 -6.10 -16.89
C GLU A 392 -22.84 -5.75 -15.44
N LEU A 393 -24.12 -5.49 -15.16
CA LEU A 393 -24.65 -5.47 -13.79
C LEU A 393 -25.00 -6.90 -13.34
N ASP A 394 -24.49 -7.34 -12.19
CA ASP A 394 -24.71 -8.69 -11.68
C ASP A 394 -25.37 -8.72 -10.29
N PHE A 395 -26.67 -9.01 -10.28
CA PHE A 395 -27.47 -9.23 -9.09
C PHE A 395 -27.71 -10.73 -8.79
N SER A 396 -27.00 -11.66 -9.45
CA SER A 396 -27.25 -13.11 -9.34
C SER A 396 -27.09 -13.69 -7.93
N SER A 397 -26.36 -13.00 -7.05
CA SER A 397 -26.23 -13.38 -5.63
C SER A 397 -27.45 -13.01 -4.76
N MET A 398 -28.36 -12.20 -5.30
CA MET A 398 -29.52 -11.66 -4.56
C MET A 398 -30.73 -12.59 -4.52
N SER A 399 -31.58 -12.35 -3.53
CA SER A 399 -32.80 -13.12 -3.25
C SER A 399 -34.04 -12.25 -3.06
N GLN A 400 -33.99 -11.02 -3.57
CA GLN A 400 -35.04 -10.01 -3.52
C GLN A 400 -35.21 -9.43 -4.92
N ALA A 401 -36.41 -8.96 -5.21
CA ALA A 401 -36.70 -8.29 -6.47
C ALA A 401 -35.79 -7.07 -6.69
N VAL A 402 -35.23 -7.00 -7.89
CA VAL A 402 -34.41 -5.91 -8.44
C VAL A 402 -35.14 -5.29 -9.62
N THR A 403 -35.08 -3.96 -9.72
CA THR A 403 -35.45 -3.24 -10.94
C THR A 403 -34.19 -2.66 -11.56
N VAL A 404 -33.91 -2.97 -12.83
CA VAL A 404 -32.76 -2.49 -13.63
C VAL A 404 -33.27 -1.71 -14.83
N ASP A 405 -32.60 -0.61 -15.17
CA ASP A 405 -32.83 0.21 -16.36
C ASP A 405 -31.48 0.69 -16.91
N LEU A 406 -30.99 0.06 -17.99
CA LEU A 406 -29.70 0.36 -18.59
C LEU A 406 -29.67 1.68 -19.39
N GLY A 407 -30.83 2.33 -19.60
CA GLY A 407 -30.96 3.65 -20.22
C GLY A 407 -31.01 4.82 -19.24
N SER A 408 -31.03 4.55 -17.92
CA SER A 408 -31.29 5.52 -16.86
C SER A 408 -30.05 5.93 -16.07
N THR A 409 -30.08 7.13 -15.48
CA THR A 409 -29.06 7.55 -14.50
C THR A 409 -29.19 6.82 -13.15
N VAL A 410 -30.34 6.21 -12.87
CA VAL A 410 -30.54 5.29 -11.75
C VAL A 410 -30.63 3.90 -12.36
N LEU A 411 -29.47 3.24 -12.42
CA LEU A 411 -29.29 1.96 -13.13
C LEU A 411 -30.05 0.81 -12.47
N ALA A 412 -30.12 0.79 -11.12
CA ALA A 412 -30.90 -0.22 -10.42
C ALA A 412 -31.44 0.26 -9.07
N THR A 413 -32.58 -0.30 -8.66
CA THR A 413 -33.16 -0.12 -7.33
C THR A 413 -33.58 -1.45 -6.73
N HIS A 414 -33.27 -1.65 -5.44
CA HIS A 414 -33.76 -2.79 -4.66
C HIS A 414 -33.90 -2.43 -3.18
N THR A 415 -34.35 -3.39 -2.35
CA THR A 415 -34.38 -3.19 -0.89
C THR A 415 -33.02 -2.73 -0.39
N ASN A 416 -32.98 -1.57 0.27
CA ASN A 416 -31.80 -0.97 0.90
C ASN A 416 -30.62 -0.54 -0.03
N ARG A 417 -30.70 -0.66 -1.36
CA ARG A 417 -29.66 -0.10 -2.26
C ARG A 417 -30.27 0.62 -3.45
N THR A 418 -29.58 1.66 -3.89
CA THR A 418 -29.77 2.25 -5.23
C THR A 418 -28.42 2.30 -5.93
N VAL A 419 -28.36 1.83 -7.16
CA VAL A 419 -27.17 1.93 -8.02
C VAL A 419 -27.38 3.07 -9.00
N ILE A 420 -26.44 4.01 -9.08
CA ILE A 420 -26.52 5.19 -9.93
C ILE A 420 -25.33 5.27 -10.90
N ALA A 421 -25.59 5.76 -12.10
CA ALA A 421 -24.57 6.05 -13.09
C ALA A 421 -23.91 7.42 -12.83
N ALA A 422 -22.59 7.47 -12.93
CA ALA A 422 -21.85 8.71 -13.12
C ALA A 422 -22.14 9.31 -14.52
N PRO A 423 -21.88 10.61 -14.74
CA PRO A 423 -22.12 11.23 -16.04
C PRO A 423 -21.21 10.65 -17.14
N GLY A 424 -21.79 9.85 -18.03
CA GLY A 424 -21.10 9.19 -19.14
C GLY A 424 -20.94 7.68 -18.97
N THR A 425 -21.46 7.08 -17.89
CA THR A 425 -21.43 5.63 -17.68
C THR A 425 -22.14 4.88 -18.80
N LEU A 426 -21.51 3.82 -19.33
CA LEU A 426 -22.06 2.90 -20.33
C LEU A 426 -22.29 1.52 -19.69
N MET A 427 -23.53 1.03 -19.73
CA MET A 427 -23.89 -0.34 -19.32
C MET A 427 -24.55 -1.07 -20.48
N SER A 428 -24.27 -2.36 -20.62
CA SER A 428 -24.72 -3.17 -21.77
C SER A 428 -25.46 -4.45 -21.38
N ASN A 429 -25.17 -5.03 -20.23
CA ASN A 429 -25.72 -6.33 -19.81
C ASN A 429 -26.28 -6.26 -18.38
N ALA A 430 -27.24 -7.13 -18.07
CA ALA A 430 -27.84 -7.20 -16.74
C ALA A 430 -28.26 -8.63 -16.35
N PHE A 431 -27.93 -9.02 -15.13
CA PHE A 431 -28.31 -10.28 -14.51
C PHE A 431 -29.16 -10.01 -13.27
N GLY A 432 -30.41 -10.46 -13.28
CA GLY A 432 -31.29 -10.50 -12.11
C GLY A 432 -30.79 -11.48 -11.04
N GLY A 433 -31.50 -11.55 -9.92
CA GLY A 433 -31.22 -12.44 -8.81
C GLY A 433 -32.13 -13.68 -8.81
N SER A 434 -32.60 -14.04 -7.62
CA SER A 434 -33.67 -15.02 -7.41
C SER A 434 -34.98 -14.37 -6.92
N GLY A 435 -35.19 -13.11 -7.33
CA GLY A 435 -36.35 -12.30 -7.02
C GLY A 435 -37.50 -12.51 -8.00
N ASN A 436 -38.38 -11.52 -8.15
CA ASN A 436 -39.19 -11.36 -9.35
C ASN A 436 -38.71 -10.05 -9.97
N ASP A 437 -37.78 -10.15 -10.90
CA ASP A 437 -36.98 -9.00 -11.32
C ASP A 437 -37.64 -8.26 -12.49
N THR A 438 -37.28 -7.00 -12.67
CA THR A 438 -37.72 -6.17 -13.81
C THR A 438 -36.48 -5.55 -14.44
N ILE A 439 -36.20 -5.89 -15.69
CA ILE A 439 -34.94 -5.54 -16.36
C ILE A 439 -35.28 -4.89 -17.70
N PHE A 440 -34.90 -3.62 -17.87
CA PHE A 440 -34.95 -2.91 -19.14
C PHE A 440 -33.54 -2.73 -19.68
N GLY A 441 -33.35 -3.08 -20.95
CA GLY A 441 -32.14 -2.85 -21.73
C GLY A 441 -31.99 -1.38 -22.16
N ASN A 442 -31.41 -1.15 -23.34
CA ASN A 442 -31.24 0.18 -23.92
C ASN A 442 -31.38 0.19 -25.45
N GLY A 443 -30.47 0.81 -26.18
CA GLY A 443 -30.52 0.95 -27.65
C GLY A 443 -29.36 0.23 -28.36
N ASP A 444 -28.57 -0.53 -27.61
CA ASP A 444 -27.44 -1.33 -28.06
C ASP A 444 -27.77 -2.81 -27.82
N ALA A 445 -27.09 -3.73 -28.52
CA ALA A 445 -27.29 -5.17 -28.32
C ALA A 445 -26.92 -5.59 -26.88
N ASN A 446 -27.92 -6.00 -26.11
CA ASN A 446 -27.81 -6.34 -24.70
C ASN A 446 -27.89 -7.85 -24.44
N ARG A 447 -27.32 -8.28 -23.32
CA ARG A 447 -27.51 -9.62 -22.76
C ARG A 447 -28.18 -9.53 -21.41
N LEU A 448 -29.44 -9.95 -21.35
CA LEU A 448 -30.33 -9.78 -20.20
C LEU A 448 -30.76 -11.15 -19.64
N VAL A 449 -30.46 -11.40 -18.37
CA VAL A 449 -30.74 -12.70 -17.73
C VAL A 449 -31.60 -12.49 -16.49
N GLY A 450 -32.88 -12.88 -16.52
CA GLY A 450 -33.78 -12.76 -15.36
C GLY A 450 -33.36 -13.65 -14.18
N ASN A 451 -32.61 -14.72 -14.46
CA ASN A 451 -32.27 -15.77 -13.51
C ASN A 451 -33.54 -16.43 -12.93
N GLY A 452 -33.80 -16.33 -11.63
CA GLY A 452 -34.71 -17.23 -10.94
C GLY A 452 -35.93 -16.54 -10.34
N GLY A 453 -36.97 -16.29 -11.13
CA GLY A 453 -38.15 -15.60 -10.60
C GLY A 453 -39.46 -15.83 -11.33
N SER A 454 -40.25 -14.76 -11.36
CA SER A 454 -41.25 -14.50 -12.39
C SER A 454 -40.87 -13.14 -12.97
N ASP A 455 -39.91 -13.15 -13.89
CA ASP A 455 -39.16 -11.96 -14.26
C ASP A 455 -39.81 -11.24 -15.44
N ASN A 456 -39.67 -9.92 -15.52
CA ASN A 456 -40.11 -9.10 -16.65
C ASN A 456 -38.88 -8.47 -17.30
N VAL A 457 -38.51 -8.91 -18.51
CA VAL A 457 -37.26 -8.52 -19.17
C VAL A 457 -37.57 -7.99 -20.56
N SER A 458 -37.07 -6.78 -20.87
CA SER A 458 -37.25 -6.13 -22.16
C SER A 458 -35.92 -5.62 -22.69
N GLY A 459 -35.53 -6.01 -23.90
CA GLY A 459 -34.31 -5.57 -24.58
C GLY A 459 -34.38 -4.12 -25.08
N LEU A 460 -35.55 -3.74 -25.61
CA LEU A 460 -35.92 -2.45 -26.21
C LEU A 460 -35.41 -2.27 -27.65
N GLY A 461 -34.10 -2.27 -27.89
CA GLY A 461 -33.59 -2.17 -29.25
C GLY A 461 -32.09 -2.43 -29.37
N GLY A 462 -31.70 -3.12 -30.44
CA GLY A 462 -30.44 -3.86 -30.49
C GLY A 462 -30.74 -5.32 -30.83
N ASP A 463 -29.72 -6.10 -31.21
CA ASP A 463 -29.89 -7.53 -31.45
C ASP A 463 -29.65 -8.29 -30.12
N ASP A 464 -30.70 -8.52 -29.33
CA ASP A 464 -30.58 -8.86 -27.89
C ASP A 464 -30.55 -10.38 -27.58
N GLU A 465 -29.79 -10.80 -26.55
CA GLU A 465 -29.88 -12.14 -25.95
C GLU A 465 -30.60 -12.10 -24.60
N ILE A 466 -31.81 -12.64 -24.53
CA ILE A 466 -32.67 -12.57 -23.34
C ILE A 466 -32.96 -13.96 -22.79
N ILE A 467 -32.66 -14.19 -21.51
CA ILE A 467 -32.72 -15.51 -20.87
C ILE A 467 -33.54 -15.48 -19.57
N GLY A 468 -34.73 -16.09 -19.58
CA GLY A 468 -35.51 -16.38 -18.37
C GLY A 468 -35.26 -17.80 -17.87
N THR A 469 -34.91 -18.00 -16.60
CA THR A 469 -34.57 -19.35 -16.09
C THR A 469 -35.55 -19.88 -15.03
N SER A 470 -36.76 -19.33 -14.94
CA SER A 470 -37.80 -19.70 -13.96
C SER A 470 -38.10 -21.21 -13.89
N VAL A 471 -37.51 -21.87 -12.88
CA VAL A 471 -37.75 -23.30 -12.56
C VAL A 471 -38.58 -23.53 -11.29
N GLN A 472 -39.07 -22.47 -10.63
CA GLN A 472 -39.69 -22.56 -9.29
C GLN A 472 -41.01 -21.80 -9.11
N SER A 473 -41.36 -20.89 -10.02
CA SER A 473 -42.47 -19.95 -9.84
C SER A 473 -43.81 -20.48 -10.39
N SER A 474 -44.91 -19.93 -9.87
CA SER A 474 -46.28 -20.26 -10.30
C SER A 474 -46.80 -19.40 -11.46
N VAL A 475 -45.95 -18.49 -11.95
CA VAL A 475 -46.12 -17.56 -13.07
C VAL A 475 -44.76 -17.55 -13.78
N GLY A 476 -44.70 -17.76 -15.09
CA GLY A 476 -43.40 -17.78 -15.79
C GLY A 476 -42.92 -16.39 -16.17
N ASP A 477 -41.67 -16.33 -16.63
CA ASP A 477 -41.04 -15.08 -17.09
C ASP A 477 -41.75 -14.45 -18.30
N LEU A 478 -41.68 -13.14 -18.40
CA LEU A 478 -42.20 -12.32 -19.48
C LEU A 478 -41.00 -11.66 -20.18
N LEU A 479 -40.71 -12.08 -21.41
CA LEU A 479 -39.52 -11.68 -22.16
C LEU A 479 -39.94 -10.96 -23.45
N PHE A 480 -39.42 -9.75 -23.68
CA PHE A 480 -39.56 -8.95 -24.90
C PHE A 480 -38.18 -8.66 -25.47
N GLY A 481 -37.94 -8.93 -26.74
CA GLY A 481 -36.76 -8.44 -27.45
C GLY A 481 -36.88 -6.93 -27.64
N GLY A 482 -37.21 -6.53 -28.86
CA GLY A 482 -37.51 -5.14 -29.20
C GLY A 482 -37.30 -4.91 -30.69
N ASP A 483 -36.78 -3.73 -31.04
CA ASP A 483 -36.31 -3.44 -32.40
C ASP A 483 -34.93 -4.08 -32.67
N GLY A 484 -34.89 -5.30 -33.21
CA GLY A 484 -33.65 -5.99 -33.62
C GLY A 484 -33.86 -7.46 -34.00
N ASP A 485 -32.79 -8.16 -34.43
CA ASP A 485 -32.85 -9.61 -34.70
C ASP A 485 -32.56 -10.40 -33.40
N ASP A 486 -33.57 -10.55 -32.53
CA ASP A 486 -33.39 -10.97 -31.13
C ASP A 486 -33.30 -12.49 -30.88
N THR A 487 -32.81 -12.91 -29.71
CA THR A 487 -32.82 -14.31 -29.24
C THR A 487 -33.33 -14.42 -27.81
N LEU A 488 -34.56 -14.94 -27.65
CA LEU A 488 -35.22 -15.13 -26.37
C LEU A 488 -35.27 -16.61 -25.98
N THR A 489 -34.74 -16.97 -24.82
CA THR A 489 -34.70 -18.35 -24.31
C THR A 489 -35.32 -18.47 -22.93
N THR A 490 -36.13 -19.51 -22.69
CA THR A 490 -36.61 -19.84 -21.33
C THR A 490 -36.82 -21.33 -21.08
N ALA A 491 -36.64 -21.73 -19.81
CA ALA A 491 -36.91 -23.07 -19.31
C ALA A 491 -38.31 -23.23 -18.67
N GLY A 492 -39.01 -22.13 -18.41
CA GLY A 492 -40.29 -22.10 -17.70
C GLY A 492 -41.48 -22.42 -18.61
N SER A 493 -42.37 -23.34 -18.19
CA SER A 493 -43.53 -23.75 -19.01
C SER A 493 -44.74 -22.82 -18.96
N LEU A 494 -44.57 -21.65 -18.36
CA LEU A 494 -45.58 -20.59 -18.23
C LEU A 494 -45.04 -19.22 -18.69
N SER A 495 -43.83 -19.20 -19.26
CA SER A 495 -43.21 -17.98 -19.76
C SER A 495 -43.85 -17.51 -21.06
N LYS A 496 -43.88 -16.20 -21.27
CA LYS A 496 -44.22 -15.56 -22.54
C LYS A 496 -42.95 -14.98 -23.17
N LEU A 497 -42.82 -15.10 -24.49
CA LEU A 497 -41.67 -14.60 -25.26
C LEU A 497 -42.23 -13.85 -26.46
N PHE A 498 -41.81 -12.61 -26.65
CA PHE A 498 -42.18 -11.76 -27.77
C PHE A 498 -40.89 -11.24 -28.39
N GLY A 499 -40.64 -11.52 -29.67
CA GLY A 499 -39.45 -11.02 -30.35
C GLY A 499 -39.52 -9.52 -30.52
N GLY A 500 -40.22 -9.07 -31.56
CA GLY A 500 -40.45 -7.67 -31.83
C GLY A 500 -40.30 -7.41 -33.32
N PRO A 501 -39.83 -6.23 -33.76
CA PRO A 501 -39.53 -5.96 -35.16
C PRO A 501 -38.18 -6.49 -35.63
N GLY A 502 -38.10 -7.79 -35.90
CA GLY A 502 -36.94 -8.38 -36.57
C GLY A 502 -37.10 -9.83 -36.99
N THR A 503 -36.01 -10.59 -36.89
CA THR A 503 -35.90 -12.00 -37.30
C THR A 503 -35.57 -12.88 -36.10
N ASP A 504 -36.53 -13.01 -35.19
CA ASP A 504 -36.23 -13.41 -33.81
C ASP A 504 -36.16 -14.93 -33.59
N GLY A 505 -35.31 -15.36 -32.66
CA GLY A 505 -35.12 -16.74 -32.21
C GLY A 505 -35.77 -17.01 -30.86
N LEU A 506 -37.00 -17.52 -30.84
CA LEU A 506 -37.74 -17.83 -29.60
C LEU A 506 -37.63 -19.32 -29.20
N LEU A 507 -37.13 -19.61 -27.99
CA LEU A 507 -36.84 -20.98 -27.51
C LEU A 507 -37.35 -21.24 -26.08
N GLY A 508 -38.47 -21.95 -25.92
CA GLY A 508 -38.93 -22.39 -24.59
C GLY A 508 -40.12 -23.36 -24.60
N PRO A 509 -40.43 -24.04 -23.47
CA PRO A 509 -41.51 -25.04 -23.38
C PRO A 509 -42.89 -24.36 -23.25
N GLY A 510 -43.29 -23.66 -24.31
CA GLY A 510 -44.38 -22.68 -24.30
C GLY A 510 -44.09 -21.47 -25.19
N SER A 511 -42.98 -21.48 -25.95
CA SER A 511 -42.72 -20.49 -27.00
C SER A 511 -43.96 -20.30 -27.86
N GLY A 512 -44.32 -19.03 -28.05
CA GLY A 512 -45.50 -18.57 -28.79
C GLY A 512 -45.45 -18.82 -30.29
N LEU A 513 -45.08 -20.04 -30.73
CA LEU A 513 -45.58 -20.59 -31.97
C LEU A 513 -46.98 -21.20 -31.73
N PHE A 514 -47.87 -20.39 -31.16
CA PHE A 514 -49.27 -20.47 -31.54
C PHE A 514 -49.36 -19.74 -32.87
N PRO A 515 -49.50 -20.43 -34.02
CA PRO A 515 -49.98 -19.76 -35.22
C PRO A 515 -51.44 -19.40 -34.95
N ASN A 516 -51.66 -18.29 -34.25
CA ASN A 516 -53.00 -17.76 -34.05
C ASN A 516 -53.40 -17.18 -35.41
N ALA A 517 -54.20 -17.95 -36.14
CA ALA A 517 -54.66 -17.59 -37.50
C ALA A 517 -55.65 -16.41 -37.47
N ASP A 518 -56.05 -16.00 -36.27
CA ASP A 518 -56.80 -14.81 -35.92
C ASP A 518 -55.81 -13.76 -35.34
N PRO A 519 -56.10 -12.45 -35.44
CA PRO A 519 -55.21 -11.41 -34.89
C PRO A 519 -55.17 -11.51 -33.36
N GLU A 520 -54.01 -11.22 -32.77
CA GLU A 520 -53.79 -11.19 -31.31
C GLU A 520 -53.27 -9.80 -30.93
N ILE A 521 -53.85 -9.16 -29.91
CA ILE A 521 -53.44 -7.82 -29.47
C ILE A 521 -52.57 -7.84 -28.21
N PHE A 522 -51.45 -7.13 -28.29
CA PHE A 522 -50.62 -6.83 -27.13
C PHE A 522 -50.44 -5.31 -26.99
N VAL A 523 -50.47 -4.79 -25.75
CA VAL A 523 -50.37 -3.35 -25.46
C VAL A 523 -49.38 -3.12 -24.32
N GLU A 524 -48.52 -2.12 -24.51
CA GLU A 524 -47.51 -1.73 -23.53
C GLU A 524 -47.33 -0.20 -23.46
N SER A 525 -46.37 0.20 -22.64
CA SER A 525 -45.79 1.54 -22.54
C SER A 525 -44.33 1.41 -22.12
N ASP A 526 -43.55 2.48 -22.17
CA ASP A 526 -42.13 2.50 -21.75
C ASP A 526 -41.86 2.16 -20.26
N GLY A 527 -42.87 1.74 -19.48
CA GLY A 527 -42.72 1.15 -18.14
C GLY A 527 -43.43 -0.19 -17.93
N GLY A 528 -43.89 -0.84 -19.00
CA GLY A 528 -44.39 -2.21 -19.01
C GLY A 528 -45.78 -2.41 -19.63
N THR A 529 -46.22 -3.67 -19.61
CA THR A 529 -47.47 -4.17 -20.20
C THR A 529 -48.73 -3.52 -19.62
N VAL A 530 -49.72 -3.28 -20.47
CA VAL A 530 -51.06 -2.82 -20.10
C VAL A 530 -52.05 -3.95 -20.41
N ASP A 531 -52.60 -4.59 -19.38
CA ASP A 531 -53.59 -5.67 -19.55
C ASP A 531 -54.98 -5.14 -19.96
N ASP A 532 -55.69 -5.87 -20.83
CA ASP A 532 -57.09 -5.60 -21.14
C ASP A 532 -57.98 -5.73 -19.88
N GLY A 533 -58.99 -4.87 -19.80
CA GLY A 533 -59.90 -4.76 -18.67
C GLY A 533 -59.26 -4.22 -17.40
N SER A 534 -58.00 -3.75 -17.42
CA SER A 534 -57.34 -3.22 -16.22
C SER A 534 -58.13 -2.05 -15.62
N THR A 535 -58.45 -2.15 -14.33
CA THR A 535 -59.22 -1.15 -13.58
C THR A 535 -58.39 -0.34 -12.60
N VAL A 536 -57.09 -0.63 -12.50
CA VAL A 536 -56.15 -0.01 -11.56
C VAL A 536 -55.05 0.67 -12.36
N PRO A 537 -55.02 2.01 -12.39
CA PRO A 537 -53.89 2.74 -12.94
C PRO A 537 -52.64 2.59 -12.07
N GLU A 538 -51.51 2.33 -12.70
CA GLU A 538 -50.23 2.03 -12.08
C GLU A 538 -49.12 2.96 -12.61
N VAL A 539 -48.12 3.23 -11.77
CA VAL A 539 -46.96 4.05 -12.14
C VAL A 539 -45.97 3.27 -13.02
N ALA A 540 -45.95 1.94 -12.92
CA ALA A 540 -45.13 1.06 -13.74
C ALA A 540 -45.50 1.19 -15.22
N ASN A 541 -46.64 0.62 -15.65
CA ASN A 541 -47.11 0.68 -17.05
C ASN A 541 -47.71 2.04 -17.48
N PHE A 542 -47.25 3.14 -16.88
CA PHE A 542 -47.57 4.53 -17.23
C PHE A 542 -49.07 4.89 -17.34
N THR A 543 -49.97 4.04 -16.85
CA THR A 543 -51.41 4.32 -16.80
C THR A 543 -51.75 5.36 -15.73
N ASP A 544 -50.91 5.54 -14.69
CA ASP A 544 -50.92 6.75 -13.86
C ASP A 544 -49.96 7.82 -14.42
N PHE A 545 -50.56 8.93 -14.87
CA PHE A 545 -49.87 10.11 -15.42
C PHE A 545 -49.27 10.99 -14.31
N GLY A 546 -49.39 10.60 -13.04
CA GLY A 546 -48.84 11.32 -11.90
C GLY A 546 -49.57 12.62 -11.59
N THR A 547 -48.85 13.56 -10.97
CA THR A 547 -49.40 14.84 -10.51
C THR A 547 -48.87 16.03 -11.30
N ILE A 548 -49.78 16.84 -11.85
CA ILE A 548 -49.45 18.11 -12.51
C ILE A 548 -50.05 19.32 -11.77
N ALA A 549 -49.40 20.47 -11.90
CA ALA A 549 -49.97 21.75 -11.47
C ALA A 549 -51.15 22.18 -12.38
N PRO A 550 -52.06 23.06 -11.93
CA PRO A 550 -53.22 23.46 -12.73
C PRO A 550 -52.79 24.21 -14.00
N GLY A 551 -53.11 23.64 -15.17
CA GLY A 551 -52.69 24.17 -16.47
C GLY A 551 -51.35 23.63 -16.98
N GLY A 552 -50.72 22.69 -16.27
CA GLY A 552 -49.64 21.87 -16.82
C GLY A 552 -50.15 20.84 -17.85
N SER A 553 -49.22 20.09 -18.44
CA SER A 553 -49.53 18.96 -19.31
C SER A 553 -48.46 17.87 -19.17
N VAL A 554 -48.88 16.61 -19.25
CA VAL A 554 -48.01 15.44 -19.33
C VAL A 554 -48.58 14.48 -20.38
N SER A 555 -47.70 13.87 -21.16
CA SER A 555 -48.08 12.94 -22.23
C SER A 555 -47.42 11.59 -21.98
N LYS A 556 -48.12 10.51 -22.33
CA LYS A 556 -47.64 9.13 -22.30
C LYS A 556 -47.99 8.47 -23.63
N THR A 557 -47.05 7.72 -24.16
CA THR A 557 -47.22 6.91 -25.37
C THR A 557 -47.56 5.49 -24.96
N PHE A 558 -48.44 4.86 -25.72
CA PHE A 558 -48.78 3.45 -25.60
C PHE A 558 -48.52 2.80 -26.96
N THR A 559 -47.83 1.68 -26.94
CA THR A 559 -47.51 0.88 -28.13
C THR A 559 -48.48 -0.30 -28.20
N VAL A 560 -48.96 -0.59 -29.41
CA VAL A 560 -49.87 -1.71 -29.70
C VAL A 560 -49.19 -2.60 -30.73
N PHE A 561 -48.96 -3.86 -30.36
CA PHE A 561 -48.42 -4.89 -31.22
C PHE A 561 -49.52 -5.82 -31.72
N ASN A 562 -49.30 -6.40 -32.89
CA ASN A 562 -50.08 -7.51 -33.40
C ASN A 562 -49.25 -8.80 -33.36
N ASP A 563 -49.52 -9.63 -32.34
CA ASP A 563 -48.85 -10.92 -32.09
C ASP A 563 -49.47 -12.07 -32.91
N GLY A 564 -50.57 -11.82 -33.64
CA GLY A 564 -51.27 -12.83 -34.44
C GLY A 564 -50.86 -12.87 -35.92
N ASP A 565 -51.11 -14.00 -36.59
CA ASP A 565 -50.78 -14.23 -38.02
C ASP A 565 -51.70 -13.44 -38.99
N ALA A 566 -52.71 -12.73 -38.49
CA ALA A 566 -53.67 -11.96 -39.29
C ALA A 566 -53.65 -10.46 -38.93
N PRO A 567 -53.97 -9.53 -39.85
CA PRO A 567 -53.95 -8.10 -39.55
C PRO A 567 -54.95 -7.68 -38.45
N LEU A 568 -54.42 -7.04 -37.42
CA LEU A 568 -55.16 -6.40 -36.34
C LEU A 568 -55.70 -5.04 -36.82
N ILE A 569 -57.02 -4.85 -36.75
CA ILE A 569 -57.75 -3.70 -37.30
C ILE A 569 -58.27 -2.87 -36.13
N THR A 570 -57.51 -1.85 -35.74
CA THR A 570 -57.85 -0.96 -34.62
C THR A 570 -58.67 0.26 -35.10
N ALA A 571 -59.57 0.76 -34.24
CA ALA A 571 -60.43 1.90 -34.54
C ALA A 571 -61.00 2.52 -33.25
N SER A 572 -61.70 3.65 -33.39
CA SER A 572 -62.55 4.21 -32.32
C SER A 572 -61.83 4.60 -31.01
N LEU A 573 -60.50 4.79 -31.05
CA LEU A 573 -59.68 5.20 -29.91
C LEU A 573 -60.21 6.48 -29.27
N ARG A 574 -60.54 6.39 -27.98
CA ARG A 574 -61.14 7.47 -27.19
C ARG A 574 -60.84 7.29 -25.71
N VAL A 575 -60.86 8.41 -24.98
CA VAL A 575 -60.78 8.41 -23.51
C VAL A 575 -62.13 8.87 -22.94
N THR A 576 -62.73 8.09 -22.05
CA THR A 576 -64.02 8.45 -21.42
C THR A 576 -63.95 8.45 -19.89
N ASP A 577 -64.89 9.14 -19.25
CA ASP A 577 -65.14 8.98 -17.82
C ASP A 577 -66.09 7.81 -17.52
N ALA A 578 -66.28 7.48 -16.26
CA ALA A 578 -67.18 6.41 -15.82
C ALA A 578 -68.68 6.59 -16.21
N ALA A 579 -69.05 7.73 -16.81
CA ALA A 579 -70.37 7.97 -17.39
C ALA A 579 -70.37 7.90 -18.94
N GLY A 580 -69.26 7.49 -19.56
CA GLY A 580 -69.07 7.40 -21.00
C GLY A 580 -68.83 8.75 -21.69
N SER A 581 -68.50 9.82 -20.94
CA SER A 581 -68.28 11.14 -21.50
C SER A 581 -66.83 11.35 -21.93
N VAL A 582 -66.62 11.70 -23.20
CA VAL A 582 -65.34 12.23 -23.70
C VAL A 582 -65.13 13.62 -23.10
N THR A 583 -64.08 13.81 -22.29
CA THR A 583 -63.88 15.03 -21.49
C THR A 583 -62.50 15.65 -21.68
N ASN A 584 -62.44 17.00 -21.71
CA ASN A 584 -61.26 17.83 -21.97
C ASN A 584 -60.14 17.79 -20.90
N ARG A 585 -59.95 16.67 -20.20
CA ARG A 585 -58.81 16.48 -19.26
C ARG A 585 -57.73 15.58 -19.85
N PHE A 586 -58.16 14.58 -20.62
CA PHE A 586 -57.29 13.69 -21.38
C PHE A 586 -57.67 13.80 -22.86
N SER A 587 -56.68 13.90 -23.72
CA SER A 587 -56.86 13.95 -25.17
C SER A 587 -55.89 13.03 -25.85
N VAL A 588 -56.40 12.22 -26.78
CA VAL A 588 -55.58 11.53 -27.78
C VAL A 588 -54.95 12.60 -28.67
N THR A 589 -53.63 12.75 -28.62
CA THR A 589 -52.86 13.71 -29.43
C THR A 589 -52.34 13.07 -30.70
N GLU A 590 -52.02 11.78 -30.64
CA GLU A 590 -51.69 10.91 -31.77
C GLU A 590 -52.45 9.60 -31.56
N GLY A 591 -52.89 8.95 -32.64
CA GLY A 591 -53.75 7.78 -32.55
C GLY A 591 -53.47 6.78 -33.66
N LEU A 592 -53.85 5.54 -33.40
CA LEU A 592 -53.58 4.38 -34.24
C LEU A 592 -53.97 4.59 -35.71
N SER A 593 -53.09 4.13 -36.60
CA SER A 593 -53.23 4.10 -38.06
C SER A 593 -54.40 3.23 -38.55
N GLY A 594 -54.81 2.26 -37.73
CA GLY A 594 -56.04 1.49 -37.85
C GLY A 594 -55.91 0.13 -38.56
N VAL A 595 -54.74 -0.23 -39.08
CA VAL A 595 -54.42 -1.62 -39.47
C VAL A 595 -52.95 -1.91 -39.17
N ILE A 596 -52.71 -2.75 -38.17
CA ILE A 596 -51.41 -3.23 -37.73
C ILE A 596 -51.19 -4.60 -38.39
N GLN A 597 -50.16 -4.74 -39.22
CA GLN A 597 -49.85 -6.05 -39.84
C GLN A 597 -49.29 -7.02 -38.79
N PRO A 598 -49.33 -8.34 -39.01
CA PRO A 598 -48.64 -9.32 -38.15
C PRO A 598 -47.18 -8.92 -37.90
N GLY A 599 -46.73 -8.98 -36.64
CA GLY A 599 -45.36 -8.62 -36.26
C GLY A 599 -45.03 -7.15 -36.47
N GLN A 600 -46.00 -6.25 -36.40
CA GLN A 600 -45.78 -4.79 -36.47
C GLN A 600 -46.37 -4.08 -35.26
N TRP A 601 -45.83 -2.89 -34.99
CA TRP A 601 -46.31 -1.98 -33.96
C TRP A 601 -47.01 -0.78 -34.58
N ASP A 602 -47.87 -0.20 -33.77
CA ASP A 602 -48.43 1.13 -33.95
C ASP A 602 -48.49 1.79 -32.56
N SER A 603 -48.66 3.11 -32.50
CA SER A 603 -48.68 3.81 -31.21
C SER A 603 -49.76 4.87 -31.13
N PHE A 604 -50.13 5.21 -29.90
CA PHE A 604 -50.98 6.35 -29.62
C PHE A 604 -50.51 7.12 -28.40
N THR A 605 -50.61 8.44 -28.50
CA THR A 605 -50.15 9.36 -27.45
C THR A 605 -51.36 9.96 -26.77
N ILE A 606 -51.48 9.74 -25.46
CA ILE A 606 -52.47 10.39 -24.61
C ILE A 606 -51.80 11.55 -23.88
N THR A 607 -52.46 12.70 -23.84
CA THR A 607 -52.02 13.88 -23.09
C THR A 607 -53.03 14.22 -22.00
N PHE A 608 -52.57 14.25 -20.76
CA PHE A 608 -53.29 14.78 -19.60
C PHE A 608 -52.98 16.27 -19.44
N SER A 609 -54.00 17.13 -19.49
CA SER A 609 -53.87 18.56 -19.18
C SER A 609 -55.20 19.12 -18.71
N THR A 610 -55.21 19.75 -17.52
CA THR A 610 -56.37 20.51 -17.05
C THR A 610 -56.00 21.53 -15.97
N THR A 611 -56.84 22.55 -15.82
CA THR A 611 -56.78 23.52 -14.72
C THR A 611 -57.67 23.12 -13.53
N VAL A 612 -58.36 21.98 -13.60
CA VAL A 612 -59.33 21.56 -12.57
C VAL A 612 -58.67 20.61 -11.58
N VAL A 613 -58.41 21.11 -10.38
CA VAL A 613 -57.84 20.37 -9.25
C VAL A 613 -58.69 19.15 -8.87
N GLY A 614 -58.02 18.05 -8.54
CA GLY A 614 -58.57 16.75 -8.16
C GLY A 614 -57.97 15.61 -8.99
N VAL A 615 -58.21 14.38 -8.53
CA VAL A 615 -57.92 13.16 -9.30
C VAL A 615 -58.88 13.07 -10.50
N ALA A 616 -58.38 12.56 -11.63
CA ALA A 616 -59.12 12.39 -12.86
C ALA A 616 -58.96 10.96 -13.41
N ASP A 617 -59.67 10.00 -12.81
CA ASP A 617 -59.72 8.63 -13.32
C ASP A 617 -60.55 8.55 -14.61
N ARG A 618 -60.04 7.86 -15.63
CA ARG A 618 -60.62 7.70 -16.95
C ARG A 618 -60.38 6.29 -17.47
N PHE A 619 -61.04 5.95 -18.58
CA PHE A 619 -60.82 4.71 -19.31
C PHE A 619 -60.44 5.05 -20.75
N VAL A 620 -59.38 4.41 -21.23
CA VAL A 620 -59.02 4.34 -22.64
C VAL A 620 -59.80 3.19 -23.24
N HIS A 621 -60.32 3.40 -24.45
CA HIS A 621 -61.06 2.39 -25.20
C HIS A 621 -60.68 2.48 -26.66
N PHE A 622 -60.38 1.36 -27.30
CA PHE A 622 -60.41 1.26 -28.75
C PHE A 622 -61.07 -0.06 -29.17
N SER A 623 -61.58 -0.11 -30.40
CA SER A 623 -62.18 -1.31 -30.97
C SER A 623 -61.19 -1.94 -31.92
N ASP A 624 -60.88 -3.21 -31.70
CA ASP A 624 -60.01 -4.04 -32.51
C ASP A 624 -60.81 -5.22 -33.12
N ASN A 625 -60.13 -6.21 -33.68
CA ASN A 625 -60.72 -7.43 -34.23
C ASN A 625 -60.11 -8.72 -33.65
N ASP A 626 -59.37 -8.62 -32.55
CA ASP A 626 -59.08 -9.78 -31.70
C ASP A 626 -60.41 -10.30 -31.13
N SER A 627 -60.56 -11.62 -31.03
CA SER A 627 -61.82 -12.20 -30.55
C SER A 627 -61.87 -12.36 -29.02
N THR A 628 -60.74 -12.30 -28.33
CA THR A 628 -60.63 -12.48 -26.88
C THR A 628 -60.57 -11.16 -26.13
N GLU A 629 -59.95 -10.12 -26.71
CA GLU A 629 -59.70 -8.82 -26.10
C GLU A 629 -60.54 -7.67 -26.70
N ALA A 630 -61.35 -7.88 -27.76
CA ALA A 630 -62.16 -6.80 -28.32
C ALA A 630 -63.40 -6.43 -27.46
N PRO A 631 -63.60 -5.16 -27.07
CA PRO A 631 -62.74 -3.99 -27.32
C PRO A 631 -61.69 -3.80 -26.21
N PHE A 632 -60.45 -3.51 -26.60
CA PHE A 632 -59.37 -3.24 -25.65
C PHE A 632 -59.65 -1.99 -24.80
N ASP A 633 -59.77 -2.18 -23.48
CA ASP A 633 -60.24 -1.20 -22.49
C ASP A 633 -59.32 -1.18 -21.25
N PHE A 634 -58.73 -0.03 -20.88
CA PHE A 634 -57.93 0.09 -19.65
C PHE A 634 -58.12 1.42 -18.91
N ALA A 635 -57.97 1.40 -17.59
CA ALA A 635 -58.05 2.57 -16.73
C ALA A 635 -56.76 3.41 -16.78
N ILE A 636 -56.91 4.73 -16.75
CA ILE A 636 -55.81 5.68 -16.54
C ILE A 636 -56.16 6.70 -15.45
N ARG A 637 -55.13 7.21 -14.76
CA ARG A 637 -55.24 8.25 -13.73
C ARG A 637 -54.38 9.44 -14.08
N GLY A 638 -54.82 10.61 -13.62
CA GLY A 638 -53.97 11.79 -13.56
C GLY A 638 -54.48 12.70 -12.46
N THR A 639 -53.57 13.24 -11.65
CA THR A 639 -53.92 14.12 -10.53
C THR A 639 -53.56 15.55 -10.88
N VAL A 640 -54.51 16.48 -10.74
CA VAL A 640 -54.16 17.90 -10.70
C VAL A 640 -54.21 18.36 -9.26
N GLN A 641 -53.07 18.76 -8.72
CA GLN A 641 -53.00 19.38 -7.40
C GLN A 641 -52.60 20.84 -7.57
N ASN A 642 -53.18 21.76 -6.78
CA ASN A 642 -52.51 23.04 -6.57
C ASN A 642 -51.14 22.71 -5.99
N GLY A 643 -50.05 23.03 -6.69
CA GLY A 643 -48.72 22.64 -6.24
C GLY A 643 -48.52 23.05 -4.78
N SER A 644 -48.08 22.10 -3.95
CA SER A 644 -47.62 22.41 -2.61
C SER A 644 -46.19 22.94 -2.72
N PRO A 645 -45.85 24.05 -2.05
CA PRO A 645 -44.49 24.24 -1.61
C PRO A 645 -44.18 23.15 -0.56
N GLU A 646 -42.96 22.61 -0.59
CA GLU A 646 -42.45 21.64 0.39
C GLU A 646 -41.06 22.12 0.80
N VAL A 647 -40.76 22.19 2.10
CA VAL A 647 -39.55 22.85 2.60
C VAL A 647 -38.57 21.88 3.26
N GLU A 648 -37.47 21.61 2.57
CA GLU A 648 -36.35 20.87 3.13
C GLU A 648 -35.28 21.85 3.65
N VAL A 649 -34.90 21.75 4.94
CA VAL A 649 -33.76 22.49 5.49
C VAL A 649 -32.58 21.55 5.68
N ARG A 650 -31.38 21.99 5.26
CA ARG A 650 -30.12 21.27 5.46
C ARG A 650 -29.08 22.09 6.18
N GLY A 651 -28.30 21.43 7.03
CA GLY A 651 -27.04 21.93 7.59
C GLY A 651 -25.97 20.85 7.44
N ASN A 652 -24.75 21.25 7.07
CA ASN A 652 -23.69 20.31 6.64
C ASN A 652 -24.12 19.32 5.55
N ASN A 653 -25.04 19.73 4.66
CA ASN A 653 -25.71 18.89 3.65
C ASN A 653 -26.63 17.76 4.20
N ILE A 654 -26.76 17.62 5.52
CA ILE A 654 -27.69 16.70 6.19
C ILE A 654 -29.03 17.40 6.40
N VAL A 655 -30.15 16.68 6.22
CA VAL A 655 -31.51 17.18 6.44
C VAL A 655 -31.78 17.36 7.94
N ILE A 656 -32.33 18.52 8.30
CA ILE A 656 -32.78 18.85 9.65
C ILE A 656 -34.31 18.90 9.61
N ALA A 657 -35.00 18.06 10.38
CA ALA A 657 -36.46 17.96 10.34
C ALA A 657 -37.17 19.15 11.01
N ASP A 658 -38.40 19.46 10.60
CA ASP A 658 -39.24 20.41 11.32
C ASP A 658 -39.57 19.88 12.73
N GLY A 659 -39.53 20.80 13.70
CA GLY A 659 -39.72 20.52 15.11
C GLY A 659 -38.53 19.83 15.80
N ASP A 660 -37.36 19.69 15.17
CA ASP A 660 -36.20 19.03 15.80
C ASP A 660 -35.82 19.70 17.14
N ALA A 661 -35.87 18.91 18.20
CA ALA A 661 -35.61 19.32 19.57
C ALA A 661 -34.14 19.15 20.00
N THR A 662 -33.29 18.59 19.13
CA THR A 662 -31.97 18.04 19.45
C THR A 662 -30.87 18.57 18.54
N ALA A 663 -30.15 19.59 19.02
CA ALA A 663 -28.99 20.11 18.30
C ALA A 663 -27.83 19.07 18.24
N SER A 664 -27.30 18.81 17.05
CA SER A 664 -26.19 17.91 16.75
C SER A 664 -25.01 18.62 16.07
N THR A 665 -23.81 18.08 16.25
CA THR A 665 -22.60 18.57 15.55
C THR A 665 -22.52 18.10 14.10
N THR A 666 -23.25 17.04 13.73
CA THR A 666 -23.24 16.43 12.39
C THR A 666 -23.91 17.30 11.34
N ASP A 667 -25.05 17.89 11.67
CA ASP A 667 -25.89 18.75 10.80
C ASP A 667 -25.68 20.26 11.07
N PHE A 668 -24.68 20.62 11.87
CA PHE A 668 -24.35 21.99 12.29
C PHE A 668 -25.40 22.73 13.13
N THR A 669 -26.46 22.08 13.63
CA THR A 669 -27.39 22.71 14.58
C THR A 669 -26.74 22.94 15.96
N ASP A 670 -25.78 22.12 16.37
CA ASP A 670 -24.82 22.42 17.44
C ASP A 670 -23.56 23.11 16.88
N PHE A 671 -23.41 24.37 17.25
CA PHE A 671 -22.27 25.22 16.91
C PHE A 671 -21.02 24.86 17.74
N GLY A 672 -21.11 23.94 18.71
CA GLY A 672 -20.01 23.60 19.60
C GLY A 672 -19.70 24.76 20.55
N SER A 673 -18.41 24.99 20.82
CA SER A 673 -17.98 26.06 21.73
C SER A 673 -17.08 27.10 21.05
N VAL A 674 -17.36 28.37 21.29
CA VAL A 674 -16.57 29.52 20.82
C VAL A 674 -16.16 30.41 21.99
N ASN A 675 -15.13 31.22 21.81
CA ASN A 675 -14.74 32.24 22.79
C ASN A 675 -15.51 33.54 22.56
N THR A 676 -15.88 34.23 23.65
CA THR A 676 -16.58 35.54 23.59
C THR A 676 -15.83 36.52 22.68
N GLY A 677 -16.50 36.99 21.61
CA GLY A 677 -15.92 37.91 20.62
C GLY A 677 -15.38 37.26 19.34
N VAL A 678 -15.34 35.92 19.25
CA VAL A 678 -15.00 35.18 18.03
C VAL A 678 -16.28 34.53 17.47
N PRO A 679 -16.94 35.15 16.47
CA PRO A 679 -18.21 34.63 15.98
C PRO A 679 -18.00 33.40 15.08
N LEU A 680 -18.63 32.27 15.42
CA LEU A 680 -18.73 31.13 14.50
C LEU A 680 -19.96 31.32 13.62
N THR A 681 -19.78 31.10 12.31
CA THR A 681 -20.85 31.18 11.32
C THR A 681 -21.13 29.78 10.77
N ARG A 682 -22.40 29.38 10.70
CA ARG A 682 -22.87 28.20 9.96
C ARG A 682 -23.78 28.65 8.82
N THR A 683 -23.72 27.95 7.70
CA THR A 683 -24.62 28.14 6.56
C THR A 683 -25.69 27.05 6.62
N PHE A 684 -26.95 27.44 6.44
CA PHE A 684 -28.06 26.52 6.25
C PHE A 684 -28.62 26.71 4.84
N THR A 685 -29.04 25.63 4.21
CA THR A 685 -29.68 25.62 2.90
C THR A 685 -31.16 25.35 3.08
N VAL A 686 -32.01 26.14 2.43
CA VAL A 686 -33.45 25.88 2.31
C VAL A 686 -33.72 25.49 0.87
N LYS A 687 -34.21 24.28 0.65
CA LYS A 687 -34.59 23.75 -0.66
C LYS A 687 -36.11 23.65 -0.72
N ASN A 688 -36.68 24.10 -1.83
CA ASN A 688 -38.08 23.88 -2.14
C ASN A 688 -38.18 22.59 -2.96
N THR A 689 -38.45 21.48 -2.29
CA THR A 689 -38.69 20.16 -2.92
C THR A 689 -40.09 20.06 -3.53
N GLY A 690 -40.95 21.04 -3.27
CA GLY A 690 -42.33 21.09 -3.71
C GLY A 690 -42.51 21.53 -5.17
N THR A 691 -43.78 21.50 -5.59
CA THR A 691 -44.22 21.78 -6.97
C THR A 691 -44.77 23.20 -7.16
N ALA A 692 -44.86 24.01 -6.08
CA ALA A 692 -45.13 25.44 -6.15
C ALA A 692 -44.05 26.26 -5.43
N ALA A 693 -44.03 27.58 -5.64
CA ALA A 693 -43.05 28.46 -5.02
C ALA A 693 -43.22 28.56 -3.49
N LEU A 694 -42.16 28.20 -2.76
CA LEU A 694 -42.03 28.36 -1.32
C LEU A 694 -41.79 29.84 -1.02
N SER A 695 -42.78 30.53 -0.44
CA SER A 695 -42.59 31.85 0.15
C SER A 695 -42.03 31.70 1.56
N THR A 696 -41.00 32.48 1.92
CA THR A 696 -40.44 32.48 3.28
C THR A 696 -40.52 33.89 3.88
N SER A 697 -40.61 33.99 5.20
CA SER A 697 -40.59 35.27 5.91
C SER A 697 -40.26 35.10 7.39
N GLY A 698 -39.89 36.19 8.06
CA GLY A 698 -39.81 36.21 9.53
C GLY A 698 -38.75 35.28 10.12
N LEU A 699 -37.62 35.07 9.44
CA LEU A 699 -36.50 34.30 9.97
C LEU A 699 -36.01 34.90 11.31
N THR A 700 -36.01 34.06 12.34
CA THR A 700 -35.64 34.36 13.72
C THR A 700 -34.67 33.33 14.26
N VAL A 701 -33.83 33.75 15.20
CA VAL A 701 -32.86 32.91 15.90
C VAL A 701 -32.93 33.20 17.40
N PRO A 702 -32.59 32.22 18.27
CA PRO A 702 -32.60 32.40 19.71
C PRO A 702 -31.54 33.41 20.17
N ALA A 703 -31.70 33.91 21.40
CA ALA A 703 -30.74 34.83 22.00
C ALA A 703 -29.32 34.26 21.99
N GLY A 704 -28.33 35.11 21.71
CA GLY A 704 -26.92 34.73 21.53
C GLY A 704 -26.51 34.44 20.08
N PHE A 705 -27.49 34.30 19.19
CA PHE A 705 -27.28 34.17 17.75
C PHE A 705 -27.78 35.40 16.98
N SER A 706 -27.30 35.57 15.74
CA SER A 706 -27.83 36.55 14.79
C SER A 706 -27.74 36.04 13.34
N ILE A 707 -28.57 36.58 12.45
CA ILE A 707 -28.49 36.31 11.01
C ILE A 707 -27.41 37.20 10.39
N ASP A 708 -26.67 36.67 9.41
CA ASP A 708 -25.72 37.47 8.65
C ASP A 708 -26.45 38.42 7.67
N SER A 709 -26.28 39.73 7.85
CA SER A 709 -26.96 40.73 7.02
C SER A 709 -26.49 40.76 5.56
N THR A 710 -25.43 40.03 5.21
CA THR A 710 -24.96 39.87 3.83
C THR A 710 -25.49 38.63 3.13
N ASP A 711 -26.20 37.75 3.84
CA ASP A 711 -26.61 36.42 3.35
C ASP A 711 -27.89 35.95 4.05
N THR A 712 -29.02 36.40 3.51
CA THR A 712 -30.36 36.30 4.11
C THR A 712 -31.32 35.53 3.23
N LEU A 713 -32.13 34.67 3.85
CA LEU A 713 -33.12 33.82 3.17
C LEU A 713 -34.07 34.61 2.23
N LEU A 714 -34.17 34.15 0.98
CA LEU A 714 -35.03 34.69 -0.06
C LEU A 714 -36.52 34.53 0.28
N ALA A 715 -37.25 35.63 0.11
CA ALA A 715 -38.70 35.68 0.38
C ALA A 715 -39.55 34.78 -0.54
N SER A 716 -38.97 34.27 -1.64
CA SER A 716 -39.60 33.25 -2.49
C SER A 716 -38.54 32.42 -3.21
N ILE A 717 -38.66 31.09 -3.10
CA ILE A 717 -37.81 30.09 -3.73
C ILE A 717 -38.68 29.32 -4.75
N PRO A 718 -38.30 29.23 -6.04
CA PRO A 718 -39.09 28.51 -7.04
C PRO A 718 -39.12 27.00 -6.77
N ALA A 719 -40.06 26.27 -7.36
CA ALA A 719 -40.12 24.80 -7.28
C ALA A 719 -38.81 24.17 -7.76
N GLY A 720 -38.29 23.19 -7.02
CA GLY A 720 -36.96 22.58 -7.23
C GLY A 720 -35.76 23.48 -6.89
N GLY A 721 -35.98 24.77 -6.59
CA GLY A 721 -34.94 25.73 -6.25
C GLY A 721 -34.41 25.59 -4.83
N SER A 722 -33.31 26.27 -4.54
CA SER A 722 -32.76 26.39 -3.19
C SER A 722 -32.18 27.79 -2.95
N ASP A 723 -31.98 28.10 -1.69
CA ASP A 723 -31.31 29.30 -1.22
C ASP A 723 -30.49 29.00 0.05
N THR A 724 -29.56 29.88 0.41
CA THR A 724 -28.77 29.74 1.65
C THR A 724 -28.93 30.95 2.55
N PHE A 725 -28.77 30.75 3.85
CA PHE A 725 -28.60 31.85 4.79
C PHE A 725 -27.55 31.50 5.85
N LYS A 726 -26.91 32.53 6.42
CA LYS A 726 -25.86 32.36 7.44
C LYS A 726 -26.32 32.78 8.82
N VAL A 727 -26.01 31.95 9.81
CA VAL A 727 -26.29 32.18 11.24
C VAL A 727 -24.98 32.29 11.99
N LYS A 728 -24.87 33.31 12.85
CA LYS A 728 -23.69 33.63 13.65
C LYS A 728 -23.97 33.41 15.13
N LEU A 729 -23.20 32.54 15.78
CA LEU A 729 -23.09 32.50 17.24
C LEU A 729 -22.15 33.63 17.67
N ASN A 730 -22.70 34.74 18.16
CA ASN A 730 -21.94 35.97 18.43
C ASN A 730 -22.34 36.68 19.73
N ALA A 731 -22.83 35.93 20.72
CA ALA A 731 -23.17 36.49 22.03
C ALA A 731 -21.99 37.23 22.66
N THR A 732 -22.24 38.45 23.15
CA THR A 732 -21.24 39.28 23.84
C THR A 732 -21.08 38.94 25.33
N ALA A 733 -21.84 37.95 25.81
CA ALA A 733 -21.79 37.44 27.17
C ALA A 733 -21.60 35.93 27.12
N ALA A 734 -20.86 35.42 28.10
CA ALA A 734 -20.63 33.99 28.25
C ALA A 734 -21.90 33.24 28.65
N GLY A 735 -22.04 32.01 28.16
CA GLY A 735 -23.13 31.10 28.50
C GLY A 735 -23.36 30.05 27.43
N THR A 736 -24.17 29.05 27.76
CA THR A 736 -24.78 28.16 26.78
C THR A 736 -26.03 28.84 26.24
N PHE A 737 -26.07 29.05 24.93
CA PHE A 737 -27.20 29.61 24.20
C PHE A 737 -27.88 28.48 23.42
N ALA A 738 -29.18 28.36 23.56
CA ALA A 738 -29.97 27.35 22.87
C ALA A 738 -31.42 27.83 22.68
N GLY A 739 -32.07 27.31 21.65
CA GLY A 739 -33.48 27.55 21.35
C GLY A 739 -33.77 27.39 19.86
N ASN A 740 -35.02 27.63 19.48
CA ASN A 740 -35.46 27.36 18.11
C ASN A 740 -35.05 28.49 17.17
N LEU A 741 -34.34 28.14 16.10
CA LEU A 741 -34.35 28.90 14.87
C LEU A 741 -35.70 28.67 14.21
N SER A 742 -36.35 29.71 13.68
CA SER A 742 -37.63 29.54 12.99
C SER A 742 -37.90 30.60 11.92
N PHE A 743 -38.57 30.20 10.84
CA PHE A 743 -39.12 31.09 9.82
C PHE A 743 -40.53 30.65 9.40
N ALA A 744 -41.39 31.61 9.09
CA ALA A 744 -42.71 31.33 8.53
C ALA A 744 -42.59 31.06 7.03
N ASN A 745 -43.39 30.12 6.53
CA ASN A 745 -43.44 29.79 5.11
C ASN A 745 -44.90 29.54 4.65
N ASN A 746 -45.12 29.05 3.43
CA ASN A 746 -46.44 28.68 2.89
C ASN A 746 -46.64 27.17 2.67
N ASP A 747 -45.71 26.34 3.16
CA ASP A 747 -45.97 24.92 3.39
C ASP A 747 -47.06 24.80 4.48
N SER A 748 -47.96 23.83 4.34
CA SER A 748 -49.10 23.69 5.25
C SER A 748 -48.83 22.80 6.45
N ASN A 749 -47.88 21.87 6.35
CA ASN A 749 -47.50 20.93 7.40
C ASN A 749 -46.31 21.43 8.23
N GLU A 750 -45.41 22.20 7.63
CA GLU A 750 -44.14 22.63 8.24
C GLU A 750 -44.03 24.17 8.38
N ASN A 751 -45.14 24.84 8.70
CA ASN A 751 -45.18 26.28 8.94
C ASN A 751 -45.60 26.64 10.38
N PRO A 752 -44.74 27.35 11.15
CA PRO A 752 -43.41 27.80 10.77
C PRO A 752 -42.36 26.69 10.88
N TYR A 753 -41.43 26.62 9.92
CA TYR A 753 -40.31 25.69 10.03
C TYR A 753 -39.47 26.08 11.23
N ASN A 754 -39.11 25.13 12.08
CA ASN A 754 -38.38 25.42 13.30
C ASN A 754 -37.55 24.23 13.78
N PHE A 755 -36.31 24.50 14.21
CA PHE A 755 -35.42 23.48 14.77
C PHE A 755 -34.51 24.08 15.83
N SER A 756 -34.06 23.25 16.76
CA SER A 756 -33.26 23.66 17.91
C SER A 756 -31.81 23.84 17.52
N ILE A 757 -31.29 25.06 17.67
CA ILE A 757 -29.84 25.31 17.60
C ILE A 757 -29.25 25.50 18.99
N LYS A 758 -27.98 25.12 19.15
CA LYS A 758 -27.24 25.22 20.41
C LYS A 758 -25.81 25.69 20.15
N GLY A 759 -25.23 26.39 21.11
CA GLY A 759 -23.84 26.78 21.10
C GLY A 759 -23.38 27.28 22.47
N ILE A 760 -22.11 27.08 22.79
CA ILE A 760 -21.51 27.54 24.04
C ILE A 760 -20.60 28.72 23.71
N VAL A 761 -20.91 29.90 24.25
CA VAL A 761 -19.94 31.00 24.29
C VAL A 761 -19.20 30.91 25.61
N ASN A 762 -17.98 30.40 25.56
CA ASN A 762 -17.12 30.29 26.72
C ASN A 762 -16.80 31.68 27.28
N ALA A 763 -16.80 31.77 28.61
CA ALA A 763 -16.31 32.93 29.32
C ALA A 763 -14.81 33.04 29.06
N VAL A 764 -14.42 34.00 28.22
CA VAL A 764 -13.04 34.47 28.22
C VAL A 764 -12.88 35.18 29.56
N ALA A 765 -12.32 34.49 30.55
CA ALA A 765 -12.06 35.02 31.89
C ALA A 765 -11.24 36.31 31.73
N GLY A 766 -11.92 37.44 31.95
CA GLY A 766 -11.83 38.62 31.08
C GLY A 766 -10.51 38.80 30.33
N GLY A 767 -10.43 38.39 29.07
CA GLY A 767 -9.26 38.48 28.19
C GLY A 767 -7.99 37.78 28.73
N ALA A 768 -7.74 36.57 28.25
CA ALA A 768 -6.41 35.97 28.35
C ALA A 768 -5.47 36.59 27.29
N PRO A 769 -4.17 36.73 27.57
CA PRO A 769 -3.15 36.64 26.53
C PRO A 769 -3.13 35.21 25.99
N GLU A 770 -2.84 35.04 24.70
CA GLU A 770 -2.75 33.75 24.01
C GLU A 770 -1.47 33.76 23.17
N VAL A 771 -0.68 32.69 23.16
CA VAL A 771 0.67 32.68 22.58
C VAL A 771 0.82 31.72 21.40
N GLU A 772 0.98 32.26 20.20
CA GLU A 772 1.33 31.49 19.00
C GLU A 772 2.83 31.65 18.71
N VAL A 773 3.59 30.55 18.65
CA VAL A 773 4.99 30.55 18.22
C VAL A 773 5.10 30.04 16.78
N ARG A 774 5.93 30.72 15.97
CA ARG A 774 6.22 30.33 14.59
C ARG A 774 7.72 30.30 14.30
N GLY A 775 8.14 29.28 13.56
CA GLY A 775 9.44 29.22 12.90
C GLY A 775 9.25 28.96 11.40
N ASN A 776 10.06 29.60 10.55
CA ASN A 776 9.84 29.65 9.10
C ASN A 776 8.40 30.02 8.66
N ASN A 777 7.69 30.82 9.47
CA ASN A 777 6.26 31.16 9.34
C ASN A 777 5.25 30.00 9.55
N ILE A 778 5.73 28.79 9.84
CA ILE A 778 4.92 27.62 10.27
C ILE A 778 4.72 27.69 11.79
N VAL A 779 3.54 27.27 12.27
CA VAL A 779 3.23 27.21 13.72
C VAL A 779 3.97 26.03 14.34
N ILE A 780 4.61 26.27 15.49
CA ILE A 780 5.22 25.27 16.35
C ILE A 780 4.36 25.21 17.61
N LEU A 781 3.90 24.02 18.02
CA LEU A 781 2.97 23.86 19.14
C LEU A 781 3.71 23.84 20.50
N ASP A 782 3.02 24.21 21.58
CA ASP A 782 3.55 24.01 22.93
C ASP A 782 3.69 22.51 23.25
N GLY A 783 4.81 22.13 23.85
CA GLY A 783 5.17 20.76 24.14
C GLY A 783 5.66 19.93 22.95
N ASP A 784 5.89 20.54 21.77
CA ASP A 784 6.42 19.81 20.60
C ASP A 784 7.75 19.13 20.96
N THR A 785 7.82 17.81 20.72
CA THR A 785 8.97 16.96 21.05
C THR A 785 9.85 16.65 19.84
N THR A 786 9.46 17.10 18.64
CA THR A 786 10.08 16.73 17.37
C THR A 786 10.68 17.94 16.65
N ALA A 787 11.98 17.88 16.38
CA ALA A 787 12.66 18.93 15.62
C ALA A 787 12.63 18.66 14.11
N SER A 788 12.14 19.62 13.33
CA SER A 788 12.00 19.59 11.87
C SER A 788 12.80 20.68 11.15
N THR A 789 13.22 20.38 9.91
CA THR A 789 13.86 21.40 9.06
C THR A 789 12.87 22.37 8.41
N THR A 790 11.58 22.02 8.38
CA THR A 790 10.51 22.82 7.73
C THR A 790 10.16 24.08 8.52
N ASP A 791 10.06 23.98 9.84
CA ASP A 791 9.73 25.05 10.78
C ASP A 791 10.96 25.69 11.46
N PHE A 792 12.18 25.30 11.06
CA PHE A 792 13.47 25.74 11.61
C PHE A 792 13.80 25.27 13.05
N THR A 793 13.05 24.36 13.66
CA THR A 793 13.44 23.75 14.95
C THR A 793 14.68 22.84 14.81
N ASP A 794 14.90 22.22 13.65
CA ASP A 794 16.19 21.63 13.24
C ASP A 794 17.06 22.70 12.53
N PHE A 795 18.19 23.02 13.17
CA PHE A 795 19.22 23.93 12.69
C PHE A 795 20.13 23.27 11.64
N GLY A 796 19.95 21.98 11.39
CA GLY A 796 20.72 21.19 10.44
C GLY A 796 22.13 20.92 10.92
N SER A 797 23.04 20.71 9.97
CA SER A 797 24.44 20.42 10.24
C SER A 797 25.36 21.58 9.83
N VAL A 798 26.14 22.08 10.78
CA VAL A 798 27.14 23.15 10.57
C VAL A 798 28.50 22.73 11.09
N ASN A 799 29.58 23.35 10.61
CA ASN A 799 30.92 23.09 11.13
C ASN A 799 31.12 23.85 12.46
N VAL A 800 31.87 23.26 13.40
CA VAL A 800 32.20 23.89 14.68
C VAL A 800 32.80 25.28 14.46
N GLY A 801 32.25 26.28 15.15
CA GLY A 801 32.65 27.69 15.01
C GLY A 801 32.04 28.46 13.83
N LEU A 802 31.23 27.83 12.96
CA LEU A 802 30.42 28.51 11.94
C LEU A 802 28.93 28.49 12.32
N PRO A 803 28.45 29.51 13.06
CA PRO A 803 27.10 29.47 13.64
C PRO A 803 26.00 29.73 12.62
N VAL A 804 24.87 29.03 12.79
CA VAL A 804 23.62 29.29 12.08
C VAL A 804 22.62 29.94 13.04
N THR A 805 21.85 30.90 12.53
CA THR A 805 20.86 31.66 13.33
C THR A 805 19.48 31.46 12.73
N ARG A 806 18.50 31.10 13.56
CA ARG A 806 17.08 31.00 13.22
C ARG A 806 16.32 32.11 13.95
N THR A 807 15.25 32.59 13.34
CA THR A 807 14.36 33.61 13.92
C THR A 807 13.02 32.94 14.21
N PHE A 808 12.55 33.06 15.45
CA PHE A 808 11.24 32.62 15.87
C PHE A 808 10.36 33.86 16.11
N THR A 809 9.10 33.79 15.69
CA THR A 809 8.10 34.84 15.89
C THR A 809 7.17 34.39 17.01
N VAL A 810 6.93 35.26 17.98
CA VAL A 810 5.95 35.05 19.05
C VAL A 810 4.83 36.06 18.81
N LYS A 811 3.62 35.57 18.59
CA LYS A 811 2.45 36.38 18.32
C LYS A 811 1.46 36.23 19.48
N ASN A 812 0.97 37.37 19.94
CA ASN A 812 -0.11 37.42 20.90
C ASN A 812 -1.44 37.43 20.13
N THR A 813 -2.03 36.25 19.94
CA THR A 813 -3.36 36.07 19.34
C THR A 813 -4.49 36.45 20.30
N GLY A 814 -4.17 36.62 21.59
CA GLY A 814 -5.10 36.93 22.67
C GLY A 814 -5.51 38.40 22.76
N THR A 815 -6.34 38.69 23.76
CA THR A 815 -7.01 39.99 23.91
C THR A 815 -6.47 40.85 25.05
N LYS A 816 -5.49 40.34 25.82
CA LYS A 816 -4.64 41.12 26.74
C LYS A 816 -3.17 41.00 26.36
N ALA A 817 -2.33 41.88 26.92
CA ALA A 817 -0.90 41.84 26.69
C ALA A 817 -0.26 40.54 27.25
N LEU A 818 0.39 39.80 26.36
CA LEU A 818 1.22 38.64 26.67
C LEU A 818 2.53 39.15 27.27
N THR A 819 2.75 38.93 28.56
CA THR A 819 4.05 39.17 29.19
C THR A 819 4.91 37.94 28.98
N THR A 820 6.15 38.12 28.54
CA THR A 820 7.11 37.03 28.33
C THR A 820 8.36 37.27 29.19
N SER A 821 9.07 36.20 29.55
CA SER A 821 10.35 36.32 30.26
C SER A 821 11.17 35.03 30.18
N GLY A 822 12.49 35.15 30.32
CA GLY A 822 13.37 34.01 30.56
C GLY A 822 13.42 32.99 29.42
N VAL A 823 13.63 33.44 28.18
CA VAL A 823 13.92 32.52 27.07
C VAL A 823 15.20 31.74 27.36
N THR A 824 15.05 30.45 27.55
CA THR A 824 16.11 29.47 27.74
C THR A 824 16.29 28.63 26.47
N VAL A 825 17.52 28.14 26.28
CA VAL A 825 17.91 27.28 25.16
C VAL A 825 18.87 26.20 25.70
N PRO A 826 18.94 25.01 25.07
CA PRO A 826 19.80 23.94 25.54
C PRO A 826 21.28 24.20 25.19
N ALA A 827 22.18 23.39 25.74
CA ALA A 827 23.61 23.51 25.49
C ALA A 827 23.94 23.45 23.98
N GLY A 828 24.90 24.25 23.54
CA GLY A 828 25.25 24.42 22.11
C GLY A 828 24.50 25.55 21.39
N PHE A 829 23.39 26.02 21.97
CA PHE A 829 22.60 27.14 21.47
C PHE A 829 22.77 28.38 22.38
N VAL A 830 22.62 29.57 21.80
CA VAL A 830 22.59 30.84 22.54
C VAL A 830 21.53 31.77 21.95
N ILE A 831 20.87 32.57 22.80
CA ILE A 831 20.03 33.69 22.33
C ILE A 831 20.94 34.77 21.73
N ASP A 832 20.54 35.33 20.59
CA ASP A 832 21.22 36.50 20.03
C ASP A 832 20.87 37.74 20.87
N ALA A 833 21.86 38.30 21.55
CA ALA A 833 21.68 39.48 22.39
C ALA A 833 21.31 40.76 21.60
N THR A 834 21.29 40.71 20.27
CA THR A 834 20.81 41.81 19.41
C THR A 834 19.32 41.73 19.07
N ASP A 835 18.65 40.60 19.34
CA ASP A 835 17.25 40.36 19.00
C ASP A 835 16.59 39.41 20.01
N THR A 836 16.13 39.99 21.13
CA THR A 836 15.58 39.30 22.29
C THR A 836 14.09 39.60 22.46
N LEU A 837 13.32 38.56 22.79
CA LEU A 837 11.86 38.64 22.97
C LEU A 837 11.43 39.75 23.96
N LEU A 838 10.48 40.58 23.52
CA LEU A 838 9.87 41.66 24.30
C LEU A 838 9.12 41.13 25.52
N ALA A 839 9.43 41.71 26.68
CA ALA A 839 8.81 41.37 27.95
C ALA A 839 7.28 41.61 28.01
N SER A 840 6.72 42.34 27.04
CA SER A 840 5.27 42.45 26.86
C SER A 840 4.90 42.73 25.39
N ILE A 841 4.05 41.88 24.82
CA ILE A 841 3.51 41.97 23.47
C ILE A 841 2.02 42.35 23.58
N PRO A 842 1.56 43.46 22.98
CA PRO A 842 0.15 43.88 23.04
C PRO A 842 -0.77 42.88 22.33
N ALA A 843 -2.08 42.92 22.65
CA ALA A 843 -3.10 42.08 22.00
C ALA A 843 -3.08 42.25 20.48
N GLY A 844 -3.08 41.14 19.73
CA GLY A 844 -2.92 41.13 18.27
C GLY A 844 -1.52 41.49 17.75
N GLY A 845 -0.58 41.82 18.64
CA GLY A 845 0.81 42.13 18.31
C GLY A 845 1.67 40.89 18.14
N GLN A 846 2.89 41.09 17.62
CA GLN A 846 3.91 40.05 17.52
C GLN A 846 5.30 40.65 17.74
N ASP A 847 6.24 39.79 18.08
CA ASP A 847 7.66 40.11 18.22
C ASP A 847 8.53 38.93 17.76
N THR A 848 9.84 39.13 17.63
CA THR A 848 10.78 38.07 17.26
C THR A 848 11.88 37.87 18.30
N PHE A 849 12.47 36.68 18.31
CA PHE A 849 13.77 36.46 18.91
C PHE A 849 14.63 35.57 18.03
N LYS A 850 15.95 35.77 18.09
CA LYS A 850 16.92 34.96 17.35
C LYS A 850 17.63 33.97 18.26
N VAL A 851 17.70 32.74 17.80
CA VAL A 851 18.50 31.68 18.42
C VAL A 851 19.62 31.30 17.47
N LYS A 852 20.82 31.20 18.03
CA LYS A 852 22.05 30.93 17.30
C LYS A 852 22.64 29.61 17.79
N PHE A 853 22.69 28.62 16.91
CA PHE A 853 23.43 27.39 17.16
C PHE A 853 24.93 27.67 16.93
N SER A 854 25.74 27.49 17.97
CA SER A 854 27.14 27.95 18.01
C SER A 854 28.02 27.03 18.85
N ALA A 855 27.90 25.71 18.63
CA ALA A 855 28.69 24.70 19.32
C ALA A 855 30.21 24.89 19.14
N THR A 856 30.94 24.64 20.22
CA THR A 856 32.41 24.74 20.30
C THR A 856 33.14 23.40 20.19
N SER A 857 32.39 22.30 20.12
CA SER A 857 32.87 20.92 19.94
C SER A 857 31.95 20.18 18.97
N GLY A 858 32.46 19.10 18.35
CA GLY A 858 31.62 18.23 17.52
C GLY A 858 30.54 17.53 18.34
N GLY A 859 29.46 17.12 17.67
CA GLY A 859 28.37 16.33 18.26
C GLY A 859 26.97 16.77 17.83
N THR A 860 25.98 15.98 18.23
CA THR A 860 24.55 16.30 18.09
C THR A 860 24.05 16.96 19.37
N PHE A 861 23.40 18.11 19.24
CA PHE A 861 22.86 18.89 20.35
C PHE A 861 21.34 18.94 20.22
N THR A 862 20.64 18.58 21.30
CA THR A 862 19.18 18.55 21.39
C THR A 862 18.70 19.09 22.73
N GLY A 863 17.43 19.45 22.80
CA GLY A 863 16.73 19.93 23.99
C GLY A 863 15.71 21.00 23.63
N ASN A 864 15.07 21.61 24.61
CA ASN A 864 13.93 22.49 24.34
C ASN A 864 14.33 23.97 24.41
N ILE A 865 13.80 24.78 23.50
CA ILE A 865 13.59 26.21 23.78
C ILE A 865 12.45 26.28 24.79
N SER A 866 12.56 27.14 25.81
CA SER A 866 11.44 27.38 26.73
C SER A 866 11.45 28.80 27.29
N PHE A 867 10.28 29.44 27.38
CA PHE A 867 10.12 30.76 28.00
C PHE A 867 8.85 30.84 28.84
N ALA A 868 8.94 31.54 29.97
CA ALA A 868 7.79 31.79 30.83
C ALA A 868 6.94 32.92 30.25
N ASN A 869 5.62 32.79 30.35
CA ASN A 869 4.67 33.79 29.91
C ASN A 869 3.46 33.86 30.86
N ASN A 870 2.40 34.61 30.52
CA ASN A 870 1.17 34.73 31.32
C ASN A 870 -0.09 34.19 30.62
N ASP A 871 0.07 33.43 29.54
CA ASP A 871 -0.92 32.44 29.12
C ASP A 871 -1.05 31.39 30.24
N SER A 872 -2.27 30.94 30.52
CA SER A 872 -2.52 29.98 31.60
C SER A 872 -2.36 28.51 31.21
N ASN A 873 -2.48 28.21 29.91
CA ASN A 873 -2.45 26.86 29.35
C ASN A 873 -1.10 26.54 28.70
N GLU A 874 -0.39 27.53 28.18
CA GLU A 874 0.88 27.37 27.46
C GLU A 874 2.06 28.06 28.18
N ASN A 875 2.11 27.97 29.52
CA ASN A 875 3.19 28.53 30.34
C ASN A 875 3.89 27.47 31.22
N PRO A 876 5.21 27.23 31.03
CA PRO A 876 6.09 27.88 30.06
C PRO A 876 5.92 27.29 28.65
N TYR A 877 5.89 28.16 27.63
CA TYR A 877 5.89 27.69 26.24
C TYR A 877 7.21 27.00 25.96
N ASN A 878 7.18 25.81 25.37
CA ASN A 878 8.37 25.00 25.14
C ASN A 878 8.26 24.10 23.91
N PHE A 879 9.36 23.93 23.18
CA PHE A 879 9.43 23.07 21.99
C PHE A 879 10.85 22.57 21.75
N ALA A 880 10.98 21.36 21.22
CA ALA A 880 12.26 20.72 20.93
C ALA A 880 13.01 21.41 19.79
N ILE A 881 14.33 21.46 19.90
CA ILE A 881 15.25 21.90 18.84
C ILE A 881 16.45 20.96 18.72
N LYS A 882 17.06 20.95 17.54
CA LYS A 882 18.18 20.07 17.19
C LYS A 882 19.22 20.80 16.34
N GLY A 883 20.48 20.42 16.48
CA GLY A 883 21.58 20.91 15.65
C GLY A 883 22.79 19.98 15.71
N ILE A 884 23.47 19.79 14.58
CA ILE A 884 24.63 18.90 14.47
C ILE A 884 25.89 19.73 14.18
N ALA A 885 26.85 19.71 15.09
CA ALA A 885 28.14 20.36 14.91
C ALA A 885 29.18 19.36 14.39
N LYS A 886 29.75 19.63 13.21
CA LYS A 886 30.84 18.83 12.63
C LYS A 886 32.19 19.32 13.18
N GLY A 887 32.89 18.42 13.87
CA GLY A 887 34.18 18.69 14.53
C GLY A 887 35.40 18.37 13.67
N PRO A 888 36.61 18.31 14.28
CA PRO A 888 37.67 17.41 13.81
C PRO A 888 37.22 15.95 13.93
N GLU A 889 37.84 15.06 13.16
CA GLU A 889 37.61 13.60 13.20
C GLU A 889 38.97 12.92 12.97
N ILE A 890 39.38 11.97 13.81
CA ILE A 890 40.71 11.34 13.76
C ILE A 890 40.70 9.94 13.13
N GLU A 891 41.56 9.75 12.13
CA GLU A 891 41.90 8.42 11.62
C GLU A 891 43.40 8.16 11.87
N VAL A 892 43.73 7.10 12.60
CA VAL A 892 45.12 6.66 12.77
C VAL A 892 45.39 5.47 11.86
N ARG A 893 46.50 5.50 11.14
CA ARG A 893 46.96 4.40 10.27
C ARG A 893 48.40 4.02 10.56
N GLY A 894 48.68 2.73 10.59
CA GLY A 894 50.03 2.20 10.46
C GLY A 894 50.10 1.27 9.26
N ASN A 895 51.21 1.30 8.51
CA ASN A 895 51.30 0.65 7.18
C ASN A 895 50.17 1.00 6.18
N ASN A 896 49.54 2.18 6.33
CA ASN A 896 48.34 2.60 5.61
C ASN A 896 47.05 1.77 5.92
N VAL A 897 47.10 0.83 6.86
CA VAL A 897 45.93 0.15 7.45
C VAL A 897 45.39 0.98 8.63
N VAL A 898 44.07 1.07 8.81
CA VAL A 898 43.46 1.78 9.94
C VAL A 898 43.71 1.01 11.24
N ILE A 899 44.11 1.74 12.28
CA ILE A 899 44.18 1.27 13.66
C ILE A 899 43.00 1.90 14.37
N ASN A 900 42.18 1.11 15.05
CA ASN A 900 41.02 1.60 15.78
C ASN A 900 41.42 2.10 17.17
N ASP A 901 40.66 3.04 17.75
CA ASP A 901 40.88 3.43 19.15
C ASP A 901 40.57 2.25 20.09
N GLY A 902 41.40 2.09 21.13
CA GLY A 902 41.33 0.98 22.07
C GLY A 902 41.87 -0.35 21.53
N ASP A 903 42.52 -0.41 20.36
CA ASP A 903 43.04 -1.66 19.80
C ASP A 903 43.99 -2.38 20.79
N THR A 904 43.68 -3.64 21.07
CA THR A 904 44.40 -4.51 22.02
C THR A 904 45.16 -5.66 21.38
N LEU A 905 45.14 -5.80 20.05
CA LEU A 905 45.66 -6.97 19.33
C LEU A 905 46.77 -6.60 18.32
N PRO A 906 48.02 -6.40 18.79
CA PRO A 906 49.12 -6.00 17.92
C PRO A 906 49.33 -6.93 16.72
N SER A 907 49.32 -6.35 15.53
CA SER A 907 49.49 -7.03 14.24
C SER A 907 50.69 -6.49 13.44
N THR A 908 51.31 -7.35 12.64
CA THR A 908 52.35 -6.92 11.70
C THR A 908 51.78 -6.23 10.45
N THR A 909 50.47 -6.35 10.20
CA THR A 909 49.80 -5.77 9.02
C THR A 909 49.65 -4.26 9.11
N ASP A 910 49.34 -3.73 10.29
CA ASP A 910 49.18 -2.30 10.62
C ASP A 910 50.40 -1.70 11.36
N PHE A 911 51.49 -2.46 11.49
CA PHE A 911 52.71 -2.08 12.22
C PHE A 911 52.59 -1.87 13.74
N THR A 912 51.47 -2.22 14.37
CA THR A 912 51.37 -2.24 15.84
C THR A 912 52.27 -3.33 16.45
N ASP A 913 52.43 -4.49 15.79
CA ASP A 913 53.54 -5.43 16.04
C ASP A 913 54.76 -5.09 15.18
N PHE A 914 55.86 -4.81 15.85
CA PHE A 914 57.16 -4.51 15.25
C PHE A 914 57.86 -5.76 14.71
N GLY A 915 57.43 -6.96 15.12
CA GLY A 915 58.04 -8.24 14.79
C GLY A 915 59.24 -8.57 15.68
N SER A 916 60.16 -9.37 15.16
CA SER A 916 61.37 -9.81 15.88
C SER A 916 62.63 -9.07 15.43
N ALA A 917 63.37 -8.52 16.39
CA ALA A 917 64.69 -7.91 16.19
C ALA A 917 65.77 -8.65 17.00
N ALA A 918 67.01 -8.69 16.51
CA ALA A 918 68.14 -9.08 17.36
C ALA A 918 68.37 -8.00 18.44
N LYS A 919 68.83 -8.40 19.64
CA LYS A 919 69.20 -7.46 20.71
C LYS A 919 70.09 -6.32 20.21
N ASN A 920 69.82 -5.11 20.69
CA ASN A 920 70.47 -3.84 20.32
C ASN A 920 70.31 -3.42 18.83
N ILE A 921 69.44 -4.08 18.05
CA ILE A 921 68.99 -3.60 16.74
C ILE A 921 67.61 -2.97 16.91
N SER A 922 67.40 -1.79 16.33
CA SER A 922 66.12 -1.08 16.41
C SER A 922 65.25 -1.24 15.18
N ILE A 923 63.96 -1.49 15.38
CA ILE A 923 62.92 -1.38 14.34
C ILE A 923 62.19 -0.05 14.56
N THR A 924 61.96 0.69 13.48
CA THR A 924 61.18 1.93 13.50
C THR A 924 60.00 1.79 12.55
N ARG A 925 58.80 2.13 13.01
CA ARG A 925 57.55 2.11 12.23
C ARG A 925 56.95 3.50 12.19
N SER A 926 56.41 3.89 11.04
CA SER A 926 55.72 5.17 10.87
C SER A 926 54.22 4.97 10.92
N PHE A 927 53.56 5.86 11.65
CA PHE A 927 52.11 5.98 11.77
C PHE A 927 51.70 7.31 11.16
N THR A 928 50.49 7.35 10.60
CA THR A 928 49.87 8.53 9.99
C THR A 928 48.62 8.86 10.80
N VAL A 929 48.49 10.11 11.22
CA VAL A 929 47.22 10.64 11.71
C VAL A 929 46.62 11.45 10.56
N ARG A 930 45.41 11.12 10.15
CA ARG A 930 44.59 11.97 9.28
C ARG A 930 43.53 12.67 10.11
N ASN A 931 43.15 13.85 9.66
CA ASN A 931 41.98 14.55 10.12
C ASN A 931 40.94 14.49 9.00
N THR A 932 39.99 13.58 9.11
CA THR A 932 38.86 13.42 8.17
C THR A 932 37.76 14.46 8.44
N GLY A 933 37.85 15.19 9.55
CA GLY A 933 36.88 16.19 9.98
C GLY A 933 37.07 17.57 9.34
N THR A 934 36.20 18.49 9.77
CA THR A 934 36.03 19.82 9.15
C THR A 934 36.76 20.95 9.87
N VAL A 935 37.30 20.70 11.06
CA VAL A 935 38.07 21.65 11.88
C VAL A 935 39.44 21.05 12.20
N ALA A 936 40.43 21.87 12.51
CA ALA A 936 41.78 21.39 12.83
C ALA A 936 41.81 20.47 14.06
N LEU A 937 42.31 19.26 13.86
CA LEU A 937 42.63 18.30 14.90
C LEU A 937 43.88 18.79 15.65
N THR A 938 43.90 18.70 16.97
CA THR A 938 45.02 19.00 17.85
C THR A 938 45.40 17.76 18.64
N LEU A 939 46.70 17.52 18.79
CA LEU A 939 47.25 16.27 19.32
C LEU A 939 48.26 16.60 20.41
N SER A 940 48.20 15.90 21.55
CA SER A 940 49.11 16.17 22.67
C SER A 940 49.29 14.96 23.61
N SER A 941 50.19 15.08 24.59
CA SER A 941 50.34 14.13 25.70
C SER A 941 50.65 12.68 25.30
N LEU A 942 51.39 12.47 24.19
CA LEU A 942 51.83 11.13 23.77
C LEU A 942 52.64 10.46 24.88
N LYS A 943 52.18 9.28 25.31
CA LYS A 943 52.73 8.51 26.43
C LYS A 943 52.67 7.01 26.14
N PHE A 944 53.62 6.26 26.72
CA PHE A 944 53.64 4.80 26.70
C PHE A 944 53.27 4.29 28.10
N ALA A 945 52.12 3.63 28.23
CA ALA A 945 51.62 3.10 29.49
C ALA A 945 51.96 1.60 29.67
N THR A 946 52.37 1.22 30.89
CA THR A 946 52.51 -0.18 31.32
C THR A 946 51.18 -0.90 31.32
N ILE A 947 51.11 -2.06 30.68
CA ILE A 947 50.00 -3.00 30.80
C ILE A 947 50.22 -3.82 32.08
N ALA A 948 49.15 -4.07 32.84
CA ALA A 948 49.21 -4.85 34.08
C ALA A 948 49.83 -6.23 33.84
N GLY A 949 50.79 -6.64 34.70
CA GLY A 949 51.54 -7.88 34.54
C GLY A 949 52.77 -7.81 33.61
N THR A 950 53.03 -6.68 32.94
CA THR A 950 54.23 -6.51 32.08
C THR A 950 55.35 -5.73 32.78
N ALA A 951 56.61 -5.98 32.40
CA ALA A 951 57.78 -5.32 33.00
C ALA A 951 57.76 -3.80 32.78
N SER A 952 58.24 -3.01 33.76
CA SER A 952 58.03 -1.55 33.83
C SER A 952 58.74 -0.71 32.74
N THR A 953 59.90 -1.14 32.26
CA THR A 953 60.68 -0.44 31.21
C THR A 953 60.64 -1.20 29.89
N ALA A 954 59.65 -0.93 29.04
CA ALA A 954 59.57 -1.52 27.71
C ALA A 954 60.37 -0.69 26.68
N PRO A 955 60.92 -1.35 25.64
CA PRO A 955 61.84 -0.78 24.65
C PRO A 955 61.25 0.19 23.62
N PHE A 956 60.09 0.80 23.87
CA PHE A 956 59.43 1.72 22.92
C PHE A 956 59.74 3.19 23.21
N SER A 957 59.94 3.96 22.15
CA SER A 957 60.25 5.40 22.22
C SER A 957 59.75 6.13 20.97
N LEU A 958 59.42 7.43 21.10
CA LEU A 958 59.15 8.29 19.96
C LEU A 958 60.44 8.55 19.17
N SER A 959 60.38 8.45 17.85
CA SER A 959 61.49 8.67 16.93
C SER A 959 61.19 9.88 16.04
N GLY A 960 61.66 11.05 16.48
CA GLY A 960 61.34 12.35 15.86
C GLY A 960 60.34 13.15 16.67
N SER A 961 59.60 14.05 16.01
CA SER A 961 58.53 14.85 16.60
C SER A 961 57.17 14.17 16.48
N PHE A 962 56.31 14.35 17.49
CA PHE A 962 54.89 14.06 17.38
C PHE A 962 54.17 15.31 16.83
N PRO A 963 53.27 15.20 15.84
CA PRO A 963 52.48 16.33 15.37
C PRO A 963 51.62 16.88 16.49
N THR A 964 51.48 18.21 16.56
CA THR A 964 50.62 18.89 17.53
C THR A 964 49.29 19.34 16.95
N SER A 965 49.17 19.41 15.62
CA SER A 965 47.90 19.66 14.92
C SER A 965 47.93 19.12 13.48
N VAL A 966 46.75 18.79 12.97
CA VAL A 966 46.49 18.36 11.59
C VAL A 966 45.30 19.18 11.07
N ALA A 967 45.50 19.93 9.99
CA ALA A 967 44.41 20.72 9.37
C ALA A 967 43.26 19.83 8.87
N ALA A 968 42.06 20.38 8.71
CA ALA A 968 40.90 19.68 8.17
C ALA A 968 41.22 19.05 6.78
N GLY A 969 40.84 17.78 6.57
CA GLY A 969 41.22 16.98 5.40
C GLY A 969 42.71 16.65 5.29
N GLY A 970 43.53 17.05 6.27
CA GLY A 970 44.98 16.92 6.25
C GLY A 970 45.49 15.60 6.83
N SER A 971 46.81 15.40 6.75
CA SER A 971 47.49 14.30 7.44
C SER A 971 48.88 14.70 7.94
N ALA A 972 49.34 14.04 8.99
CA ALA A 972 50.69 14.16 9.53
C ALA A 972 51.21 12.79 9.97
N THR A 973 52.53 12.61 10.02
CA THR A 973 53.15 11.34 10.41
C THR A 973 54.00 11.49 11.67
N PHE A 974 54.10 10.40 12.43
CA PHE A 974 55.06 10.24 13.51
C PHE A 974 55.65 8.83 13.45
N SER A 975 56.83 8.63 14.02
CA SER A 975 57.48 7.31 14.03
C SER A 975 57.77 6.83 15.45
N ILE A 976 57.55 5.56 15.69
CA ILE A 976 57.83 4.88 16.96
C ILE A 976 58.98 3.90 16.73
N LYS A 977 59.90 3.82 17.69
CA LYS A 977 61.10 2.99 17.66
C LYS A 977 61.08 1.97 18.79
N PHE A 978 61.21 0.69 18.43
CA PHE A 978 61.46 -0.44 19.32
C PHE A 978 62.97 -0.73 19.36
N LEU A 979 63.59 -0.76 20.54
CA LEU A 979 65.00 -1.12 20.75
C LEU A 979 65.22 -1.75 22.13
N SER A 980 65.39 -3.08 22.19
CA SER A 980 65.67 -3.78 23.46
C SER A 980 67.13 -4.25 23.57
N LEU A 981 67.66 -4.19 24.78
CA LEU A 981 68.95 -4.79 25.17
C LEU A 981 68.80 -6.21 25.72
N THR A 982 67.59 -6.60 26.14
CA THR A 982 67.27 -7.92 26.69
C THR A 982 66.32 -8.69 25.77
N ALA A 983 66.51 -9.99 25.66
CA ALA A 983 65.59 -10.85 24.90
C ALA A 983 64.25 -10.98 25.64
N GLY A 984 63.15 -11.08 24.88
CA GLY A 984 61.78 -11.12 25.40
C GLY A 984 60.77 -10.50 24.43
N THR A 985 59.48 -10.73 24.68
CA THR A 985 58.37 -10.01 24.03
C THR A 985 57.93 -8.89 24.95
N PHE A 986 57.68 -7.70 24.41
CA PHE A 986 57.30 -6.52 25.15
C PHE A 986 56.07 -5.87 24.53
N ASP A 987 55.04 -5.66 25.36
CA ASP A 987 53.80 -5.00 24.96
C ASP A 987 53.65 -3.66 25.69
N ARG A 988 53.11 -2.65 24.99
CA ARG A 988 52.85 -1.30 25.53
C ARG A 988 51.63 -0.66 24.91
N MET A 989 50.78 -0.07 25.74
CA MET A 989 49.76 0.86 25.26
C MET A 989 50.42 2.19 24.90
N LEU A 990 50.40 2.57 23.62
CA LEU A 990 50.59 3.94 23.19
C LEU A 990 49.28 4.69 23.40
N SER A 991 49.33 5.92 23.89
CA SER A 991 48.15 6.79 23.97
C SER A 991 48.52 8.25 23.81
N PHE A 992 47.62 9.05 23.25
CA PHE A 992 47.73 10.49 23.14
C PHE A 992 46.33 11.13 23.20
N THR A 993 46.27 12.38 23.63
CA THR A 993 45.02 13.16 23.73
C THR A 993 44.75 13.92 22.44
N THR A 994 43.49 13.98 22.04
CA THR A 994 43.02 14.70 20.85
C THR A 994 41.96 15.75 21.25
N ASN A 995 41.53 16.61 20.32
CA ASN A 995 40.30 17.41 20.46
C ASN A 995 39.13 16.85 19.63
N ASP A 996 39.25 15.59 19.20
CA ASP A 996 38.09 14.81 18.78
C ASP A 996 37.16 14.58 19.96
N ALA A 997 35.86 14.58 19.71
CA ALA A 997 34.84 14.41 20.74
C ALA A 997 34.60 12.93 21.06
N SER A 998 34.67 12.05 20.07
CA SER A 998 34.56 10.59 20.25
C SER A 998 35.89 10.00 20.74
N GLU A 999 37.02 10.38 20.13
CA GLU A 999 38.36 9.84 20.41
C GLU A 999 39.24 10.82 21.20
N GLY A 1000 38.69 11.44 22.26
CA GLY A 1000 39.41 12.43 23.09
C GLY A 1000 40.72 11.91 23.73
N THR A 1001 40.90 10.59 23.81
CA THR A 1001 42.22 9.96 24.03
C THR A 1001 42.37 8.73 23.14
N PHE A 1002 43.05 8.90 22.02
CA PHE A 1002 43.38 7.80 21.12
C PHE A 1002 44.47 6.90 21.73
N ASN A 1003 44.26 5.59 21.71
CA ASN A 1003 45.15 4.60 22.30
C ASN A 1003 45.13 3.25 21.58
N PHE A 1004 46.27 2.56 21.55
CA PHE A 1004 46.40 1.21 20.98
C PHE A 1004 47.64 0.49 21.54
N ILE A 1005 47.64 -0.85 21.51
CA ILE A 1005 48.77 -1.65 21.98
C ILE A 1005 49.81 -1.84 20.89
N LEU A 1006 51.07 -1.69 21.25
CA LEU A 1006 52.25 -2.03 20.47
C LEU A 1006 52.89 -3.31 21.01
N ARG A 1007 53.39 -4.16 20.11
CA ARG A 1007 54.20 -5.35 20.42
C ARG A 1007 55.56 -5.31 19.74
N GLY A 1008 56.55 -5.93 20.36
CA GLY A 1008 57.84 -6.17 19.73
C GLY A 1008 58.64 -7.23 20.47
N LYS A 1009 59.37 -8.06 19.73
CA LYS A 1009 60.15 -9.16 20.27
C LYS A 1009 61.64 -8.96 20.02
N ALA A 1010 62.45 -9.16 21.06
CA ALA A 1010 63.89 -9.17 20.98
C ALA A 1010 64.42 -10.60 21.18
N VAL A 1011 65.38 -11.02 20.35
CA VAL A 1011 66.04 -12.34 20.38
C VAL A 1011 67.56 -12.22 20.56
#